data_AF-A0A0R1NRQ6-F1
#
_entry.id   AF-A0A0R1NRQ6-F1
#
_cell.length_a   1.000
_cell.length_b   1.000
_cell.length_c   1.000
_cell.angle_alpha   90.00
_cell.angle_beta   90.00
_cell.angle_gamma   90.00
#
_symmetry.space_group_name_H-M   'P 1'
#
loop_
_entity.id
_entity.type
_entity.pdbx_description
1 polymer ?
#
loop_
_entity_poly.entity_id
_entity_poly.type
_entity_poly.pdbx_seq_one_letter_code
_entity_poly.pdbx_strand_id
1 'polypeptide(L)'
;MNRNILITISGAALLSFGLLTGVTTNSEVSAAVKVGQSNRLERNAYIYNSQGHRTKKNVWKHGKKVLVLGEKTIKGKKYARIGRNQYIRLTNFKKYNTSSKPTALLKHNAYVFDKNGRRIKVASLKKNKIVTILGTRYIKGKKYYKIAKNRFIKAANATTSIVNKTSNNRNNLNQKSTGNNTNTGNVTNNNSTSVNSNAANNAGTVVTNTVNGSTVSSNVNSGSTVNASSSTSSSTSSEKPTNVENTSSDSSDSEKGLKVLHTSYVFDKAGNHILGRYAIKGSMAYVKNTALINGKQYYGLVGDDDDNIIGYVPVSAFDKNATGLKVTVSDKSFIQYKKDIDQLSSGIFNSFAYDLSSPAKKNAYRAAYSAAYEVGNFKYSTVEDMEAAKANLKQAIKDLDGKPVVVEGTYDNYILTSTQKSQILALVNKEYNVTDARFDPDGKYVIYTQDAQRKTTDIRPFIRFENKASFNPLQYMGNQVVKHDSFVYNDKGQRELGEFVSKGDKVRVSSYTKINGQIYYSFYNINGSDVYLTSDKFLPVSVFEENGKDEKFEPASKKEFDDFTKFLRNMNGQVYNHDIYELSSPTDRANYQKASGIGSRVANDDRSSQADIEIVEKQMKAVFAKLNGKKIQIEGKRKDHKYTKEEIEQILDLIARSRGIKNIKYVGISNDTIEYVVNHKNEQADTRFFVHFSDDDNNSWN
;
A
#
# COMPACT_ATOMS: atom_id res chain seq x y z
N MET A 1 -32.24 -40.01 -2.74
CA MET A 1 -31.41 -40.32 -1.55
C MET A 1 -30.28 -39.29 -1.51
N ASN A 2 -30.38 -38.31 -0.61
CA ASN A 2 -29.37 -37.26 -0.41
C ASN A 2 -28.26 -37.77 0.50
N ARG A 3 -27.01 -37.48 0.15
CA ARG A 3 -25.95 -37.20 1.14
C ARG A 3 -25.10 -36.04 0.64
N ASN A 4 -25.38 -34.88 1.20
CA ASN A 4 -24.56 -33.68 1.13
C ASN A 4 -23.25 -33.94 1.88
N ILE A 5 -22.10 -33.80 1.20
CA ILE A 5 -20.81 -33.64 1.88
C ILE A 5 -20.45 -32.16 1.87
N LEU A 6 -20.56 -31.59 3.06
CA LEU A 6 -20.19 -30.24 3.44
C LEU A 6 -18.66 -30.09 3.30
N ILE A 7 -18.21 -29.24 2.39
CA ILE A 7 -16.78 -28.85 2.27
C ILE A 7 -16.53 -27.74 3.30
N THR A 8 -16.03 -28.14 4.47
CA THR A 8 -15.48 -27.21 5.45
C THR A 8 -14.09 -26.78 4.99
N ILE A 9 -13.95 -25.51 4.63
CA ILE A 9 -12.67 -24.86 4.30
C ILE A 9 -11.91 -24.65 5.61
N SER A 10 -11.05 -25.61 5.96
CA SER A 10 -10.01 -25.41 6.98
C SER A 10 -8.80 -24.76 6.31
N GLY A 11 -8.35 -23.65 6.90
CA GLY A 11 -7.32 -22.76 6.36
C GLY A 11 -6.05 -23.47 5.91
N ALA A 12 -5.59 -23.11 4.72
CA ALA A 12 -4.31 -23.52 4.18
C ALA A 12 -3.17 -23.04 5.10
N ALA A 13 -2.59 -23.96 5.86
CA ALA A 13 -1.22 -23.83 6.33
C ALA A 13 -0.30 -23.95 5.10
N LEU A 14 0.22 -22.82 4.62
CA LEU A 14 1.29 -22.80 3.63
C LEU A 14 2.60 -23.25 4.31
N LEU A 15 2.83 -24.57 4.30
CA LEU A 15 4.14 -25.18 4.51
C LEU A 15 5.04 -24.85 3.31
N SER A 16 5.73 -23.71 3.32
CA SER A 16 6.82 -23.45 2.37
C SER A 16 8.16 -23.85 2.99
N PHE A 17 8.62 -25.05 2.68
CA PHE A 17 10.03 -25.44 2.77
C PHE A 17 10.84 -24.62 1.74
N GLY A 18 11.43 -23.51 2.17
CA GLY A 18 12.41 -22.75 1.37
C GLY A 18 13.82 -23.01 1.89
N LEU A 19 14.64 -23.71 1.10
CA LEU A 19 16.07 -23.89 1.35
C LEU A 19 16.76 -22.54 1.64
N LEU A 20 17.51 -22.48 2.74
CA LEU A 20 18.45 -21.39 3.03
C LEU A 20 19.71 -21.56 2.19
N THR A 21 19.80 -20.86 1.07
CA THR A 21 21.07 -20.59 0.38
C THR A 21 21.23 -19.09 0.13
N GLY A 22 22.24 -18.50 0.79
CA GLY A 22 22.98 -17.31 0.37
C GLY A 22 22.28 -15.95 0.47
N VAL A 23 22.65 -15.13 1.47
CA VAL A 23 22.68 -13.66 1.34
C VAL A 23 23.91 -13.10 2.06
N THR A 24 24.68 -12.33 1.30
CA THR A 24 25.80 -11.47 1.68
C THR A 24 25.28 -10.15 2.25
N THR A 25 25.81 -9.67 3.39
CA THR A 25 25.49 -8.34 3.91
C THR A 25 26.68 -7.37 3.73
N ASN A 26 26.41 -6.24 3.06
CA ASN A 26 27.29 -5.07 3.04
C ASN A 26 26.78 -4.09 4.11
N SER A 27 27.62 -3.76 5.08
CA SER A 27 27.37 -2.71 6.08
C SER A 27 28.34 -1.55 5.88
N GLU A 28 27.84 -0.31 5.89
CA GLU A 28 28.67 0.89 6.01
C GLU A 28 28.92 1.22 7.49
N VAL A 29 30.19 1.22 7.89
CA VAL A 29 30.70 2.06 8.98
C VAL A 29 31.99 2.71 8.49
N SER A 30 32.15 3.99 8.80
CA SER A 30 33.36 4.78 8.55
C SER A 30 34.64 4.01 8.92
N ALA A 31 35.40 3.59 7.90
CA ALA A 31 36.67 2.91 8.11
C ALA A 31 37.55 2.90 6.85
N ALA A 32 38.86 2.79 7.06
CA ALA A 32 39.89 2.80 6.03
C ALA A 32 39.85 1.59 5.06
N VAL A 33 38.80 0.76 5.09
CA VAL A 33 38.65 -0.47 4.32
C VAL A 33 37.19 -0.73 3.97
N LYS A 34 36.95 -1.32 2.80
CA LYS A 34 35.66 -1.85 2.37
C LYS A 34 35.50 -3.29 2.86
N VAL A 35 34.61 -3.54 3.81
CA VAL A 35 34.25 -4.89 4.25
C VAL A 35 33.64 -5.66 3.08
N GLY A 36 33.98 -6.94 2.96
CA GLY A 36 33.60 -7.79 1.81
C GLY A 36 34.50 -7.63 0.58
N GLN A 37 35.49 -6.73 0.60
CA GLN A 37 36.39 -6.48 -0.53
C GLN A 37 37.89 -6.57 -0.17
N SER A 38 38.72 -6.69 -1.21
CA SER A 38 40.18 -6.66 -1.07
C SER A 38 40.70 -5.23 -0.90
N ASN A 39 41.29 -4.97 0.26
CA ASN A 39 41.83 -3.67 0.64
C ASN A 39 43.34 -3.67 0.64
N ARG A 40 43.95 -2.59 0.15
CA ARG A 40 45.39 -2.48 0.01
C ARG A 40 46.01 -1.93 1.29
N LEU A 41 47.05 -2.58 1.78
CA LEU A 41 47.85 -2.11 2.90
C LEU A 41 48.69 -0.90 2.47
N GLU A 42 48.56 0.20 3.21
CA GLU A 42 49.36 1.42 3.05
C GLU A 42 50.65 1.37 3.87
N ARG A 43 50.74 0.45 4.84
CA ARG A 43 51.95 0.19 5.64
C ARG A 43 52.14 -1.30 5.83
N ASN A 44 53.35 -1.70 6.21
CA ASN A 44 53.60 -3.08 6.66
C ASN A 44 52.69 -3.40 7.87
N ALA A 45 52.13 -4.60 7.92
CA ALA A 45 51.11 -4.98 8.89
C ALA A 45 51.40 -6.32 9.58
N TYR A 46 51.21 -6.32 10.90
CA TYR A 46 51.18 -7.54 11.72
C TYR A 46 49.74 -8.07 11.84
N ILE A 47 49.62 -9.38 12.00
CA ILE A 47 48.34 -10.06 12.26
C ILE A 47 48.23 -10.35 13.75
N TYR A 48 47.08 -10.02 14.32
CA TYR A 48 46.74 -10.19 15.72
C TYR A 48 45.62 -11.24 15.88
N ASN A 49 45.53 -11.88 17.04
CA ASN A 49 44.38 -12.67 17.44
C ASN A 49 43.33 -11.80 18.15
N SER A 50 42.20 -12.39 18.51
CA SER A 50 41.08 -11.72 19.18
C SER A 50 41.43 -11.16 20.56
N GLN A 51 42.51 -11.63 21.16
CA GLN A 51 43.06 -11.17 22.44
C GLN A 51 44.10 -10.05 22.26
N GLY A 52 44.43 -9.68 21.01
CA GLY A 52 45.37 -8.61 20.68
C GLY A 52 46.85 -9.02 20.69
N HIS A 53 47.16 -10.32 20.77
CA HIS A 53 48.51 -10.85 20.66
C HIS A 53 48.87 -11.13 19.19
N ARG A 54 50.14 -10.95 18.81
CA ARG A 54 50.60 -11.19 17.43
C ARG A 54 50.61 -12.69 17.14
N THR A 55 50.03 -13.10 16.01
CA THR A 55 49.82 -14.52 15.67
C THR A 55 50.92 -15.13 14.80
N LYS A 56 51.78 -14.30 14.18
CA LYS A 56 52.90 -14.74 13.33
C LYS A 56 54.11 -13.81 13.49
N LYS A 57 55.34 -14.34 13.32
CA LYS A 57 56.60 -13.57 13.28
C LYS A 57 56.73 -12.72 11.99
N ASN A 58 56.17 -13.17 10.87
CA ASN A 58 56.33 -12.50 9.57
C ASN A 58 55.30 -11.38 9.32
N VAL A 59 55.78 -10.25 8.78
CA VAL A 59 55.00 -9.02 8.52
C VAL A 59 54.47 -9.01 7.09
N TRP A 60 53.22 -8.62 6.90
CA TRP A 60 52.67 -8.41 5.57
C TRP A 60 53.15 -7.06 5.03
N LYS A 61 53.74 -7.06 3.82
CA LYS A 61 54.36 -5.87 3.25
C LYS A 61 53.33 -4.88 2.68
N HIS A 62 53.71 -3.60 2.64
CA HIS A 62 52.99 -2.53 1.96
C HIS A 62 52.59 -2.95 0.52
N GLY A 63 51.42 -2.49 0.07
CA GLY A 63 50.89 -2.81 -1.26
C GLY A 63 50.13 -4.14 -1.34
N LYS A 64 50.25 -5.02 -0.34
CA LYS A 64 49.50 -6.28 -0.30
C LYS A 64 47.99 -6.02 -0.20
N LYS A 65 47.23 -6.64 -1.09
CA LYS A 65 45.76 -6.65 -1.06
C LYS A 65 45.28 -7.73 -0.07
N VAL A 66 44.31 -7.38 0.75
CA VAL A 66 43.79 -8.22 1.83
C VAL A 66 42.28 -8.16 1.85
N LEU A 67 41.62 -9.31 1.71
CA LEU A 67 40.18 -9.41 1.86
C LEU A 67 39.79 -9.11 3.32
N VAL A 68 38.96 -8.09 3.51
CA VAL A 68 38.45 -7.71 4.83
C VAL A 68 37.07 -8.33 5.00
N LEU A 69 36.94 -9.21 5.99
CA LEU A 69 35.72 -9.96 6.30
C LEU A 69 34.84 -9.26 7.34
N GLY A 70 35.35 -8.20 7.96
CA GLY A 70 34.64 -7.42 8.97
C GLY A 70 35.59 -6.56 9.79
N GLU A 71 35.10 -5.93 10.84
CA GLU A 71 35.91 -5.12 11.75
C GLU A 71 35.74 -5.59 13.19
N LYS A 72 36.76 -5.38 14.03
CA LYS A 72 36.73 -5.69 15.45
C LYS A 72 37.56 -4.69 16.23
N THR A 73 37.04 -4.22 17.35
CA THR A 73 37.83 -3.46 18.33
C THR A 73 38.48 -4.43 19.31
N ILE A 74 39.79 -4.34 19.47
CA ILE A 74 40.58 -5.19 20.37
C ILE A 74 41.44 -4.27 21.24
N LYS A 75 41.23 -4.30 22.57
CA LYS A 75 41.91 -3.43 23.54
C LYS A 75 41.86 -1.95 23.14
N GLY A 76 40.66 -1.44 22.81
CA GLY A 76 40.42 -0.03 22.44
C GLY A 76 40.95 0.42 21.08
N LYS A 77 41.53 -0.49 20.27
CA LYS A 77 42.04 -0.17 18.93
C LYS A 77 41.25 -0.92 17.86
N LYS A 78 41.02 -0.27 16.72
CA LYS A 78 40.23 -0.79 15.60
C LYS A 78 41.08 -1.67 14.67
N TYR A 79 40.57 -2.86 14.35
CA TYR A 79 41.20 -3.83 13.44
C TYR A 79 40.22 -4.31 12.36
N ALA A 80 40.73 -4.57 11.16
CA ALA A 80 40.06 -5.31 10.10
C ALA A 80 40.24 -6.81 10.36
N ARG A 81 39.14 -7.56 10.40
CA ARG A 81 39.12 -9.03 10.45
C ARG A 81 39.41 -9.57 9.06
N ILE A 82 40.40 -10.45 8.96
CA ILE A 82 40.86 -11.01 7.68
C ILE A 82 40.75 -12.54 7.64
N GLY A 83 40.35 -13.15 8.76
CA GLY A 83 40.17 -14.59 8.91
C GLY A 83 39.63 -14.95 10.29
N ARG A 84 39.49 -16.26 10.58
CA ARG A 84 39.16 -16.74 11.92
C ARG A 84 40.32 -16.43 12.86
N ASN A 85 40.05 -15.67 13.92
CA ASN A 85 41.04 -15.22 14.90
C ASN A 85 42.24 -14.45 14.29
N GLN A 86 42.05 -13.71 13.19
CA GLN A 86 43.10 -12.96 12.50
C GLN A 86 42.66 -11.53 12.19
N TYR A 87 43.44 -10.56 12.65
CA TYR A 87 43.09 -9.15 12.64
C TYR A 87 44.28 -8.26 12.25
N ILE A 88 44.09 -7.24 11.42
CA ILE A 88 45.10 -6.24 11.06
C ILE A 88 44.60 -4.86 11.48
N ARG A 89 45.45 -3.98 12.04
CA ARG A 89 45.03 -2.62 12.42
C ARG A 89 44.51 -1.84 11.22
N LEU A 90 43.36 -1.20 11.41
CA LEU A 90 42.71 -0.39 10.37
C LEU A 90 43.58 0.77 9.88
N THR A 91 44.45 1.31 10.72
CA THR A 91 45.43 2.36 10.38
C THR A 91 46.48 1.92 9.35
N ASN A 92 46.64 0.62 9.12
CA ASN A 92 47.62 0.09 8.17
C ASN A 92 47.05 0.01 6.73
N PHE A 93 45.77 0.31 6.54
CA PHE A 93 45.10 0.37 5.24
C PHE A 93 45.00 1.81 4.73
N LYS A 94 44.89 1.96 3.40
CA LYS A 94 44.79 3.27 2.73
C LYS A 94 43.45 3.93 3.06
N LYS A 95 43.48 5.11 3.70
CA LYS A 95 42.26 5.87 4.01
C LYS A 95 41.55 6.31 2.73
N TYR A 96 40.24 6.04 2.63
CA TYR A 96 39.40 6.60 1.58
C TYR A 96 38.94 8.00 2.02
N ASN A 97 39.33 9.06 1.31
CA ASN A 97 38.89 10.42 1.58
C ASN A 97 37.54 10.67 0.89
N THR A 98 36.43 10.62 1.63
CA THR A 98 35.16 11.22 1.20
C THR A 98 35.19 12.72 1.53
N SER A 99 35.91 13.49 0.72
CA SER A 99 36.00 14.96 0.86
C SER A 99 34.93 15.68 0.03
N SER A 100 33.65 15.45 0.32
CA SER A 100 32.57 16.36 -0.10
C SER A 100 32.09 17.10 1.15
N LYS A 101 32.45 18.39 1.26
CA LYS A 101 31.99 19.24 2.37
C LYS A 101 30.45 19.28 2.32
N PRO A 102 29.75 18.98 3.43
CA PRO A 102 28.29 18.96 3.43
C PRO A 102 27.74 20.35 3.07
N THR A 103 26.64 20.38 2.32
CA THR A 103 25.95 21.63 1.96
C THR A 103 24.58 21.71 2.60
N ALA A 104 24.12 22.92 2.90
CA ALA A 104 22.80 23.20 3.44
C ALA A 104 22.00 24.06 2.47
N LEU A 105 20.75 23.67 2.17
CA LEU A 105 19.78 24.51 1.47
C LEU A 105 19.02 25.37 2.49
N LEU A 106 18.97 26.69 2.29
CA LEU A 106 18.27 27.59 3.19
C LEU A 106 16.75 27.52 2.97
N LYS A 107 15.98 27.07 3.96
CA LYS A 107 14.50 27.06 3.90
C LYS A 107 13.87 28.41 4.27
N HIS A 108 14.63 29.27 4.94
CA HIS A 108 14.26 30.66 5.24
C HIS A 108 15.45 31.58 4.99
N ASN A 109 15.21 32.88 4.91
CA ASN A 109 16.32 33.85 4.94
C ASN A 109 17.13 33.67 6.23
N ALA A 110 18.45 33.59 6.12
CA ALA A 110 19.33 33.30 7.25
C ALA A 110 20.24 34.50 7.55
N TYR A 111 20.13 35.02 8.77
CA TYR A 111 21.10 35.98 9.30
C TYR A 111 22.40 35.28 9.69
N VAL A 112 23.51 36.01 9.52
CA VAL A 112 24.84 35.53 9.89
C VAL A 112 25.18 36.02 11.31
N PHE A 113 25.72 35.12 12.12
CA PHE A 113 26.10 35.34 13.51
C PHE A 113 27.61 35.11 13.69
N ASP A 114 28.20 35.78 14.67
CA ASP A 114 29.56 35.55 15.10
C ASP A 114 29.68 34.31 16.01
N LYS A 115 30.90 34.01 16.48
CA LYS A 115 31.16 32.88 17.38
C LYS A 115 30.43 32.96 18.74
N ASN A 116 29.99 34.16 19.13
CA ASN A 116 29.32 34.45 20.41
C ASN A 116 27.79 34.55 20.26
N GLY A 117 27.27 34.43 19.03
CA GLY A 117 25.84 34.49 18.72
C GLY A 117 25.30 35.90 18.54
N ARG A 118 26.17 36.91 18.38
CA ARG A 118 25.77 38.27 18.00
C ARG A 118 25.57 38.32 16.50
N ARG A 119 24.49 38.96 16.05
CA ARG A 119 24.19 39.10 14.62
C ARG A 119 25.24 40.01 13.98
N ILE A 120 25.89 39.53 12.93
CA ILE A 120 26.78 40.33 12.09
C ILE A 120 25.90 41.14 11.14
N LYS A 121 26.12 42.46 11.05
CA LYS A 121 25.39 43.38 10.15
C LYS A 121 25.85 43.20 8.69
N VAL A 122 25.64 42.01 8.14
CA VAL A 122 25.80 41.69 6.72
C VAL A 122 24.45 41.33 6.12
N ALA A 123 24.36 41.39 4.78
CA ALA A 123 23.17 40.94 4.05
C ALA A 123 22.78 39.51 4.47
N SER A 124 21.48 39.28 4.67
CA SER A 124 20.97 37.95 4.98
C SER A 124 21.08 37.05 3.76
N LEU A 125 21.42 35.78 3.99
CA LEU A 125 21.43 34.78 2.94
C LEU A 125 19.99 34.42 2.59
N LYS A 126 19.64 34.50 1.32
CA LYS A 126 18.24 34.33 0.88
C LYS A 126 17.81 32.86 0.88
N LYS A 127 16.51 32.63 1.11
CA LYS A 127 15.86 31.32 0.96
C LYS A 127 16.20 30.70 -0.40
N ASN A 128 16.26 29.37 -0.44
CA ASN A 128 16.64 28.51 -1.57
C ASN A 128 18.10 28.65 -2.03
N LYS A 129 18.98 29.32 -1.27
CA LYS A 129 20.43 29.30 -1.53
C LYS A 129 21.09 28.11 -0.83
N ILE A 130 22.07 27.52 -1.50
CA ILE A 130 22.90 26.44 -0.97
C ILE A 130 24.16 27.05 -0.34
N VAL A 131 24.49 26.66 0.88
CA VAL A 131 25.67 27.10 1.62
C VAL A 131 26.54 25.91 2.01
N THR A 132 27.85 26.05 1.88
CA THR A 132 28.78 25.00 2.33
C THR A 132 28.92 25.04 3.85
N ILE A 133 28.82 23.88 4.49
CA ILE A 133 29.00 23.70 5.93
C ILE A 133 30.45 23.29 6.20
N LEU A 134 31.18 24.15 6.90
CA LEU A 134 32.54 23.91 7.37
C LEU A 134 32.60 23.26 8.76
N GLY A 135 31.45 23.12 9.43
CA GLY A 135 31.30 22.49 10.74
C GLY A 135 30.00 22.93 11.44
N THR A 136 29.72 22.37 12.61
CA THR A 136 28.56 22.74 13.46
C THR A 136 29.02 23.28 14.80
N ARG A 137 28.25 24.20 15.39
CA ARG A 137 28.49 24.72 16.74
C ARG A 137 27.18 25.00 17.45
N TYR A 138 27.12 24.74 18.75
CA TYR A 138 26.03 25.21 19.61
C TYR A 138 26.42 26.56 20.21
N ILE A 139 25.55 27.55 20.07
CA ILE A 139 25.74 28.88 20.64
C ILE A 139 24.47 29.20 21.43
N LYS A 140 24.61 29.37 22.76
CA LYS A 140 23.48 29.57 23.70
C LYS A 140 22.38 28.50 23.52
N GLY A 141 22.78 27.22 23.53
CA GLY A 141 21.87 26.07 23.43
C GLY A 141 21.26 25.80 22.05
N LYS A 142 21.45 26.68 21.05
CA LYS A 142 20.88 26.52 19.70
C LYS A 142 21.96 26.07 18.71
N LYS A 143 21.61 25.18 17.78
CA LYS A 143 22.53 24.63 16.77
C LYS A 143 22.74 25.61 15.61
N TYR A 144 24.00 25.82 15.21
CA TYR A 144 24.40 26.65 14.09
C TYR A 144 25.31 25.88 13.12
N TYR A 145 25.21 26.21 11.82
CA TYR A 145 26.16 25.79 10.80
C TYR A 145 27.24 26.86 10.62
N LYS A 146 28.51 26.46 10.67
CA LYS A 146 29.66 27.30 10.34
C LYS A 146 29.80 27.37 8.82
N ILE A 147 29.64 28.56 8.26
CA ILE A 147 29.70 28.78 6.81
C ILE A 147 31.00 29.48 6.38
N ALA A 148 31.70 30.15 7.32
CA ALA A 148 33.04 30.68 7.12
C ALA A 148 33.76 30.88 8.47
N LYS A 149 34.98 31.44 8.47
CA LYS A 149 35.70 31.83 9.70
C LYS A 149 34.84 32.83 10.49
N ASN A 150 34.49 32.48 11.73
CA ASN A 150 33.61 33.26 12.62
C ASN A 150 32.24 33.66 12.03
N ARG A 151 31.72 32.93 11.04
CA ARG A 151 30.39 33.17 10.46
C ARG A 151 29.51 31.93 10.57
N PHE A 152 28.35 32.11 11.18
CA PHE A 152 27.43 31.04 11.52
C PHE A 152 26.01 31.39 11.09
N ILE A 153 25.23 30.39 10.69
CA ILE A 153 23.78 30.54 10.48
C ILE A 153 23.03 29.55 11.38
N LYS A 154 21.82 29.88 11.81
CA LYS A 154 21.01 28.93 12.60
C LYS A 154 20.69 27.71 11.77
N ALA A 155 20.95 26.52 12.32
CA ALA A 155 20.66 25.27 11.64
C ALA A 155 19.16 25.10 11.35
N ALA A 156 18.31 25.65 12.22
CA ALA A 156 16.85 25.69 12.03
C ALA A 156 16.40 26.45 10.77
N ASN A 157 17.27 27.22 10.10
CA ASN A 157 16.92 27.94 8.86
C ASN A 157 17.35 27.17 7.60
N ALA A 158 17.94 25.98 7.73
CA ALA A 158 18.47 25.22 6.60
C ALA A 158 18.19 23.71 6.70
N THR A 159 18.23 23.02 5.57
CA THR A 159 18.16 21.56 5.43
C THR A 159 19.47 21.05 4.85
N THR A 160 20.05 19.97 5.38
CA THR A 160 21.33 19.45 4.89
C THR A 160 21.12 18.36 3.85
N SER A 161 21.77 18.50 2.70
CA SER A 161 21.81 17.46 1.67
C SER A 161 23.23 16.95 1.55
N ILE A 162 23.41 15.63 1.60
CA ILE A 162 24.63 14.99 1.10
C ILE A 162 24.40 14.83 -0.40
N VAL A 163 25.04 15.68 -1.20
CA VAL A 163 24.93 15.59 -2.66
C VAL A 163 25.80 14.42 -3.13
N ASN A 164 25.15 13.30 -3.49
CA ASN A 164 25.73 12.35 -4.44
C ASN A 164 25.61 12.99 -5.82
N LYS A 165 26.76 13.40 -6.37
CA LYS A 165 26.83 14.03 -7.69
C LYS A 165 26.69 12.95 -8.75
N THR A 166 25.45 12.63 -9.15
CA THR A 166 25.19 11.92 -10.40
C THR A 166 24.62 12.95 -11.38
N SER A 167 25.45 13.30 -12.36
CA SER A 167 25.06 14.13 -13.50
C SER A 167 23.99 13.40 -14.30
N ASN A 168 22.76 13.90 -14.32
CA ASN A 168 21.83 13.65 -15.41
C ASN A 168 21.34 15.01 -15.92
N ASN A 169 22.09 15.49 -16.90
CA ASN A 169 21.71 16.57 -17.77
C ASN A 169 21.05 15.91 -18.99
N ARG A 170 19.74 16.12 -19.17
CA ARG A 170 19.07 16.33 -20.48
C ARG A 170 17.54 16.33 -20.33
N ASN A 171 16.98 17.39 -20.92
CA ASN A 171 15.63 17.54 -21.48
C ASN A 171 14.54 18.12 -20.56
N ASN A 172 14.66 19.44 -20.45
CA ASN A 172 13.56 20.41 -20.36
C ASN A 172 12.82 20.52 -21.72
N LEU A 173 11.65 21.17 -21.70
CA LEU A 173 10.73 21.61 -22.76
C LEU A 173 9.46 20.71 -22.86
N ASN A 174 8.23 21.21 -22.79
CA ASN A 174 7.73 22.58 -22.79
C ASN A 174 6.23 22.59 -22.40
N GLN A 175 5.79 23.60 -21.65
CA GLN A 175 4.57 24.41 -21.83
C GLN A 175 4.27 25.14 -20.51
N LYS A 176 4.80 26.35 -20.36
CA LYS A 176 4.20 27.65 -20.75
C LYS A 176 3.17 28.11 -19.71
N SER A 177 3.72 28.69 -18.64
CA SER A 177 3.04 29.65 -17.78
C SER A 177 2.74 30.90 -18.60
N THR A 178 1.47 31.30 -18.62
CA THR A 178 1.07 32.68 -18.87
C THR A 178 0.23 33.08 -17.67
N GLY A 179 0.70 34.08 -16.93
CA GLY A 179 0.01 34.59 -15.74
C GLY A 179 -1.22 35.40 -16.12
N ASN A 180 -2.14 35.52 -15.16
CA ASN A 180 -2.54 36.81 -14.64
C ASN A 180 -3.13 36.64 -13.23
N ASN A 181 -2.65 37.49 -12.35
CA ASN A 181 -3.07 37.67 -10.96
C ASN A 181 -3.85 38.98 -10.93
N THR A 182 -5.05 38.99 -10.33
CA THR A 182 -5.37 39.90 -9.20
C THR A 182 -6.78 39.66 -8.62
N ASN A 183 -6.80 39.79 -7.29
CA ASN A 183 -7.85 40.27 -6.39
C ASN A 183 -8.90 39.33 -5.78
N THR A 184 -8.55 38.88 -4.56
CA THR A 184 -9.12 39.25 -3.25
C THR A 184 -10.65 39.32 -3.10
N GLY A 185 -11.18 38.41 -2.28
CA GLY A 185 -12.47 38.52 -1.61
C GLY A 185 -12.63 37.41 -0.57
N ASN A 186 -12.70 37.80 0.71
CA ASN A 186 -12.97 36.94 1.86
C ASN A 186 -14.23 36.07 1.68
N VAL A 187 -14.27 34.90 2.33
CA VAL A 187 -15.33 34.45 3.29
C VAL A 187 -15.20 32.94 3.54
N THR A 188 -14.79 32.65 4.78
CA THR A 188 -15.38 31.67 5.71
C THR A 188 -15.26 30.16 5.44
N ASN A 189 -14.35 29.55 6.21
CA ASN A 189 -14.40 28.16 6.64
C ASN A 189 -15.73 27.85 7.32
N ASN A 190 -16.43 26.80 6.89
CA ASN A 190 -17.31 26.05 7.78
C ASN A 190 -16.99 24.56 7.69
N ASN A 191 -16.43 24.11 8.81
CA ASN A 191 -16.31 22.74 9.26
C ASN A 191 -17.72 22.15 9.48
N SER A 192 -17.98 20.91 9.06
CA SER A 192 -19.12 20.12 9.53
C SER A 192 -18.74 18.64 9.56
N THR A 193 -18.12 18.28 10.69
CA THR A 193 -18.42 17.11 11.53
C THR A 193 -19.15 15.95 10.86
N SER A 194 -18.39 14.91 10.53
CA SER A 194 -18.90 13.54 10.35
C SER A 194 -19.19 12.95 11.74
N VAL A 195 -20.46 12.71 12.06
CA VAL A 195 -20.83 11.85 13.17
C VAL A 195 -20.90 10.42 12.64
N ASN A 196 -20.05 9.59 13.24
CA ASN A 196 -19.96 8.16 13.11
C ASN A 196 -21.02 7.50 14.01
N SER A 197 -21.78 6.55 13.49
CA SER A 197 -22.40 5.50 14.28
C SER A 197 -22.54 4.22 13.46
N ASN A 198 -21.64 3.28 13.75
CA ASN A 198 -21.83 1.86 13.46
C ASN A 198 -22.60 1.21 14.62
N ALA A 199 -23.64 0.45 14.31
CA ALA A 199 -24.09 -0.67 15.13
C ALA A 199 -24.63 -1.78 14.22
N ALA A 200 -24.19 -3.01 14.51
CA ALA A 200 -24.27 -4.19 13.67
C ALA A 200 -25.58 -5.00 13.84
N ASN A 201 -25.95 -5.68 12.74
CA ASN A 201 -26.45 -7.07 12.55
C ASN A 201 -26.79 -7.89 13.82
N ASN A 202 -27.80 -8.78 13.87
CA ASN A 202 -28.06 -9.91 12.96
C ASN A 202 -29.30 -10.74 13.39
N ALA A 203 -29.76 -11.62 12.48
CA ALA A 203 -30.62 -12.83 12.61
C ALA A 203 -32.16 -12.65 12.67
N GLY A 204 -33.00 -13.41 11.94
CA GLY A 204 -32.83 -14.49 10.96
C GLY A 204 -34.18 -15.11 10.53
N THR A 205 -34.18 -15.76 9.34
CA THR A 205 -34.92 -17.00 8.99
C THR A 205 -36.36 -16.94 8.39
N VAL A 206 -36.43 -17.18 7.05
CA VAL A 206 -37.28 -18.15 6.29
C VAL A 206 -38.72 -17.81 5.81
N VAL A 207 -38.81 -17.68 4.47
CA VAL A 207 -39.76 -18.23 3.45
C VAL A 207 -41.26 -17.84 3.45
N THR A 208 -41.72 -17.26 2.33
CA THR A 208 -42.70 -17.84 1.37
C THR A 208 -42.93 -16.93 0.15
N ASN A 209 -43.12 -17.55 -1.03
CA ASN A 209 -43.59 -16.92 -2.27
C ASN A 209 -44.99 -16.29 -2.08
N THR A 210 -45.28 -15.17 -2.77
CA THR A 210 -46.57 -14.93 -3.48
C THR A 210 -46.47 -13.67 -4.36
N VAL A 211 -47.04 -13.79 -5.56
CA VAL A 211 -47.31 -12.76 -6.58
C VAL A 211 -48.56 -11.96 -6.17
N ASN A 212 -48.51 -10.63 -6.18
CA ASN A 212 -49.43 -9.73 -6.91
C ASN A 212 -49.26 -8.28 -6.46
N GLY A 213 -49.65 -7.37 -7.36
CA GLY A 213 -49.47 -5.94 -7.22
C GLY A 213 -50.33 -5.30 -6.14
N SER A 214 -49.95 -4.07 -5.77
CA SER A 214 -50.87 -2.92 -5.70
C SER A 214 -50.10 -1.66 -5.33
N THR A 215 -50.49 -0.62 -6.05
CA THR A 215 -50.43 0.81 -5.72
C THR A 215 -50.28 1.15 -4.24
N VAL A 216 -49.30 2.00 -3.92
CA VAL A 216 -49.31 2.79 -2.68
C VAL A 216 -49.25 4.26 -3.05
N SER A 217 -50.39 4.90 -2.83
CA SER A 217 -50.59 6.33 -2.70
C SER A 217 -49.76 6.89 -1.54
N SER A 218 -49.11 8.03 -1.74
CA SER A 218 -48.61 8.85 -0.64
C SER A 218 -49.43 10.13 -0.57
N ASN A 219 -50.29 10.16 0.46
CA ASN A 219 -50.87 11.36 1.06
C ASN A 219 -49.82 12.46 1.25
N VAL A 220 -50.15 13.67 0.83
CA VAL A 220 -49.65 14.88 1.49
C VAL A 220 -50.86 15.63 2.05
N ASN A 221 -50.91 15.60 3.38
CA ASN A 221 -51.74 16.45 4.21
C ASN A 221 -51.28 17.90 4.04
N SER A 222 -52.20 18.81 3.73
CA SER A 222 -52.03 20.23 3.98
C SER A 222 -53.39 20.81 4.31
N GLY A 223 -53.64 20.95 5.61
CA GLY A 223 -54.73 21.76 6.12
C GLY A 223 -54.46 23.24 5.89
N SER A 224 -55.44 23.93 5.31
CA SER A 224 -55.73 25.31 5.67
C SER A 224 -57.21 25.59 5.41
N THR A 225 -57.92 25.67 6.54
CA THR A 225 -58.98 26.63 6.85
C THR A 225 -59.97 26.99 5.75
N VAL A 226 -61.15 26.38 5.94
CA VAL A 226 -62.46 26.91 5.57
C VAL A 226 -62.56 28.41 5.86
N ASN A 227 -62.94 29.20 4.87
CA ASN A 227 -63.83 30.32 5.10
C ASN A 227 -64.81 30.40 3.93
N ALA A 228 -66.04 29.96 4.20
CA ALA A 228 -67.18 30.17 3.34
C ALA A 228 -67.69 31.60 3.55
N SER A 229 -67.86 32.35 2.48
CA SER A 229 -68.70 33.54 2.47
C SER A 229 -69.39 33.60 1.12
N SER A 230 -70.69 33.33 1.18
CA SER A 230 -71.66 33.37 0.11
C SER A 230 -71.82 34.78 -0.47
N SER A 231 -71.94 34.90 -1.79
CA SER A 231 -72.98 35.74 -2.40
C SER A 231 -73.27 35.32 -3.83
N THR A 232 -74.50 34.88 -3.99
CA THR A 232 -75.35 34.60 -5.14
C THR A 232 -75.26 35.62 -6.29
N SER A 233 -75.21 35.14 -7.53
CA SER A 233 -76.05 35.66 -8.63
C SER A 233 -76.20 34.60 -9.73
N SER A 234 -77.45 34.16 -9.91
CA SER A 234 -78.00 33.44 -11.06
C SER A 234 -77.94 34.32 -12.32
N SER A 235 -77.87 33.81 -13.56
CA SER A 235 -78.95 33.08 -14.23
C SER A 235 -78.56 32.75 -15.68
N THR A 236 -78.93 31.52 -16.09
CA THR A 236 -79.40 31.05 -17.41
C THR A 236 -79.08 31.81 -18.70
N SER A 237 -78.51 31.11 -19.69
CA SER A 237 -79.27 30.64 -20.87
C SER A 237 -78.43 29.77 -21.79
N SER A 238 -79.07 28.71 -22.24
CA SER A 238 -78.70 27.77 -23.29
C SER A 238 -78.64 28.43 -24.66
N GLU A 239 -77.60 28.13 -25.46
CA GLU A 239 -77.70 28.04 -26.92
C GLU A 239 -76.52 27.23 -27.51
N LYS A 240 -76.86 26.31 -28.41
CA LYS A 240 -76.01 25.47 -29.26
C LYS A 240 -76.28 25.94 -30.71
N PRO A 241 -75.48 25.52 -31.70
CA PRO A 241 -74.12 25.91 -32.08
C PRO A 241 -74.12 26.70 -33.40
N THR A 242 -73.03 27.38 -33.78
CA THR A 242 -72.84 27.79 -35.18
C THR A 242 -71.42 27.55 -35.69
N ASN A 243 -71.37 26.78 -36.77
CA ASN A 243 -70.34 26.65 -37.81
C ASN A 243 -68.86 26.81 -37.43
N VAL A 244 -68.22 25.67 -37.19
CA VAL A 244 -66.85 25.46 -37.67
C VAL A 244 -66.97 24.63 -38.95
N GLU A 245 -66.58 25.22 -40.09
CA GLU A 245 -66.37 24.49 -41.33
C GLU A 245 -65.38 23.36 -41.07
N ASN A 246 -65.94 22.16 -41.01
CA ASN A 246 -65.24 20.90 -41.00
C ASN A 246 -65.07 20.46 -42.45
N THR A 247 -63.87 20.61 -43.00
CA THR A 247 -63.45 19.72 -44.09
C THR A 247 -62.83 18.48 -43.45
N SER A 248 -63.56 17.37 -43.63
CA SER A 248 -63.19 15.98 -43.37
C SER A 248 -63.19 15.52 -41.89
N SER A 249 -64.34 14.97 -41.52
CA SER A 249 -64.38 13.67 -40.85
C SER A 249 -63.60 12.65 -41.68
N ASP A 250 -62.35 12.39 -41.31
CA ASP A 250 -61.66 11.21 -41.79
C ASP A 250 -60.86 10.57 -40.65
N SER A 251 -61.31 9.37 -40.32
CA SER A 251 -60.65 8.39 -39.47
C SER A 251 -59.42 7.85 -40.21
N SER A 252 -58.42 8.71 -40.45
CA SER A 252 -57.19 8.33 -41.14
C SER A 252 -56.00 8.38 -40.18
N ASP A 253 -55.35 7.23 -39.98
CA ASP A 253 -54.04 7.02 -39.32
C ASP A 253 -52.88 7.81 -39.97
N SER A 254 -53.18 8.76 -40.86
CA SER A 254 -52.22 9.56 -41.61
C SER A 254 -51.80 10.78 -40.80
N GLU A 255 -50.49 11.00 -40.67
CA GLU A 255 -49.91 12.22 -40.13
C GLU A 255 -50.45 13.48 -40.84
N LYS A 256 -50.79 14.50 -40.07
CA LYS A 256 -51.27 15.80 -40.55
C LYS A 256 -50.51 16.93 -39.86
N GLY A 257 -49.98 17.88 -40.63
CA GLY A 257 -49.39 19.11 -40.11
C GLY A 257 -50.47 20.13 -39.75
N LEU A 258 -50.62 20.47 -38.47
CA LEU A 258 -51.57 21.47 -38.00
C LEU A 258 -50.84 22.71 -37.45
N LYS A 259 -51.34 23.90 -37.78
CA LYS A 259 -50.83 25.15 -37.21
C LYS A 259 -51.36 25.34 -35.80
N VAL A 260 -50.47 25.46 -34.82
CA VAL A 260 -50.83 25.71 -33.43
C VAL A 260 -51.35 27.14 -33.29
N LEU A 261 -52.59 27.32 -32.84
CA LEU A 261 -53.23 28.63 -32.69
C LEU A 261 -53.03 29.22 -31.30
N HIS A 262 -52.83 28.36 -30.30
CA HIS A 262 -52.65 28.72 -28.91
C HIS A 262 -51.50 27.94 -28.29
N THR A 263 -50.58 28.64 -27.62
CA THR A 263 -49.51 27.98 -26.87
C THR A 263 -50.13 27.05 -25.81
N SER A 264 -49.66 25.82 -25.76
CA SER A 264 -50.19 24.78 -24.89
C SER A 264 -49.10 23.86 -24.39
N TYR A 265 -49.33 23.21 -23.26
CA TYR A 265 -48.49 22.11 -22.80
C TYR A 265 -48.62 20.91 -23.73
N VAL A 266 -47.54 20.13 -23.82
CA VAL A 266 -47.60 18.75 -24.32
C VAL A 266 -47.83 17.84 -23.11
N PHE A 267 -48.67 16.83 -23.26
CA PHE A 267 -49.07 15.91 -22.19
C PHE A 267 -48.57 14.50 -22.47
N ASP A 268 -48.36 13.74 -21.40
CA ASP A 268 -48.19 12.30 -21.49
C ASP A 268 -49.56 11.59 -21.63
N LYS A 269 -49.52 10.28 -21.83
CA LYS A 269 -50.71 9.42 -21.95
C LYS A 269 -51.56 9.32 -20.66
N ALA A 270 -51.01 9.73 -19.50
CA ALA A 270 -51.74 9.80 -18.24
C ALA A 270 -52.38 11.19 -18.01
N GLY A 271 -52.09 12.15 -18.88
CA GLY A 271 -52.62 13.52 -18.82
C GLY A 271 -51.80 14.46 -17.94
N ASN A 272 -50.56 14.10 -17.59
CA ASN A 272 -49.62 15.04 -16.95
C ASN A 272 -48.89 15.83 -18.04
N HIS A 273 -48.67 17.13 -17.84
CA HIS A 273 -47.82 17.87 -18.77
C HIS A 273 -46.38 17.35 -18.74
N ILE A 274 -45.74 17.26 -19.91
CA ILE A 274 -44.35 16.88 -20.05
C ILE A 274 -43.52 18.15 -19.85
N LEU A 275 -42.81 18.22 -18.72
CA LEU A 275 -41.99 19.38 -18.38
C LEU A 275 -41.01 19.72 -19.50
N GLY A 276 -40.95 21.00 -19.87
CA GLY A 276 -40.06 21.49 -20.92
C GLY A 276 -40.56 21.22 -22.35
N ARG A 277 -41.77 20.69 -22.55
CA ARG A 277 -42.34 20.47 -23.88
C ARG A 277 -43.63 21.25 -24.10
N TYR A 278 -43.66 22.01 -25.18
CA TYR A 278 -44.74 22.95 -25.48
C TYR A 278 -45.09 22.95 -26.97
N ALA A 279 -46.39 23.05 -27.26
CA ALA A 279 -46.88 23.44 -28.59
C ALA A 279 -46.93 24.96 -28.65
N ILE A 280 -46.23 25.59 -29.59
CA ILE A 280 -46.02 27.04 -29.60
C ILE A 280 -46.99 27.70 -30.58
N LYS A 281 -47.71 28.74 -30.15
CA LYS A 281 -48.53 29.52 -31.08
C LYS A 281 -47.73 29.94 -32.33
N GLY A 282 -48.25 29.59 -33.49
CA GLY A 282 -47.67 29.89 -34.80
C GLY A 282 -46.76 28.80 -35.36
N SER A 283 -46.34 27.81 -34.57
CA SER A 283 -45.57 26.68 -35.08
C SER A 283 -46.47 25.67 -35.79
N MET A 284 -45.88 24.89 -36.69
CA MET A 284 -46.52 23.68 -37.22
C MET A 284 -46.25 22.52 -36.26
N ALA A 285 -47.30 21.78 -35.90
CA ALA A 285 -47.21 20.54 -35.15
C ALA A 285 -47.68 19.41 -36.05
N TYR A 286 -46.83 18.41 -36.23
CA TYR A 286 -47.19 17.18 -36.94
C TYR A 286 -47.91 16.26 -35.97
N VAL A 287 -49.14 15.91 -36.29
CA VAL A 287 -50.00 15.14 -35.40
C VAL A 287 -50.66 13.97 -36.09
N LYS A 288 -50.92 12.93 -35.32
CA LYS A 288 -51.73 11.78 -35.71
C LYS A 288 -52.58 11.31 -34.55
N ASN A 289 -53.70 10.68 -34.88
CA ASN A 289 -54.61 10.03 -33.95
C ASN A 289 -55.21 10.96 -32.88
N THR A 290 -56.48 10.77 -32.58
CA THR A 290 -57.15 11.47 -31.48
C THR A 290 -57.21 10.57 -30.26
N ALA A 291 -56.74 11.08 -29.12
CA ALA A 291 -56.80 10.40 -27.82
C ALA A 291 -57.71 11.15 -26.85
N LEU A 292 -58.50 10.41 -26.08
CA LEU A 292 -59.30 10.96 -24.98
C LEU A 292 -58.55 10.72 -23.66
N ILE A 293 -58.05 11.79 -23.04
CA ILE A 293 -57.30 11.73 -21.78
C ILE A 293 -58.03 12.60 -20.76
N ASN A 294 -58.44 12.01 -19.64
CA ASN A 294 -59.20 12.69 -18.57
C ASN A 294 -60.42 13.50 -19.08
N GLY A 295 -61.15 12.94 -20.07
CA GLY A 295 -62.35 13.55 -20.65
C GLY A 295 -62.11 14.68 -21.65
N LYS A 296 -60.85 14.96 -22.01
CA LYS A 296 -60.47 15.97 -23.02
C LYS A 296 -59.84 15.31 -24.24
N GLN A 297 -60.07 15.87 -25.42
CA GLN A 297 -59.51 15.37 -26.68
C GLN A 297 -58.12 15.95 -26.93
N TYR A 298 -57.21 15.09 -27.36
CA TYR A 298 -55.82 15.41 -27.70
C TYR A 298 -55.47 14.83 -29.06
N TYR A 299 -54.56 15.51 -29.76
CA TYR A 299 -53.84 14.95 -30.89
C TYR A 299 -52.49 14.37 -30.43
N GLY A 300 -52.10 13.20 -30.93
CA GLY A 300 -50.76 12.65 -30.71
C GLY A 300 -49.72 13.41 -31.53
N LEU A 301 -48.71 13.99 -30.87
CA LEU A 301 -47.60 14.72 -31.50
C LEU A 301 -46.57 13.72 -32.04
N VAL A 302 -46.22 13.84 -33.31
CA VAL A 302 -45.25 12.99 -34.01
C VAL A 302 -43.85 13.60 -33.89
N GLY A 303 -42.85 12.76 -33.63
CA GLY A 303 -41.44 13.16 -33.61
C GLY A 303 -40.78 13.09 -34.98
N ASP A 304 -39.46 13.34 -35.05
CA ASP A 304 -38.71 13.37 -36.32
C ASP A 304 -38.61 11.99 -37.02
N ASP A 305 -38.86 10.90 -36.29
CA ASP A 305 -39.03 9.56 -36.85
C ASP A 305 -40.55 9.33 -37.02
N ASP A 306 -41.05 9.36 -38.27
CA ASP A 306 -42.44 9.52 -38.72
C ASP A 306 -43.52 8.52 -38.17
N ASP A 307 -43.22 7.75 -37.12
CA ASP A 307 -44.16 6.82 -36.50
C ASP A 307 -44.29 6.90 -34.98
N ASN A 308 -43.44 7.64 -34.27
CA ASN A 308 -43.46 7.65 -32.80
C ASN A 308 -44.24 8.84 -32.21
N ILE A 309 -45.26 8.56 -31.38
CA ILE A 309 -45.98 9.60 -30.64
C ILE A 309 -45.12 10.02 -29.44
N ILE A 310 -44.62 11.25 -29.49
CA ILE A 310 -43.71 11.83 -28.49
C ILE A 310 -44.43 12.66 -27.42
N GLY A 311 -45.76 12.79 -27.50
CA GLY A 311 -46.61 13.49 -26.54
C GLY A 311 -48.01 13.76 -27.09
N TYR A 312 -48.86 14.43 -26.32
CA TYR A 312 -50.25 14.71 -26.68
C TYR A 312 -50.55 16.20 -26.52
N VAL A 313 -51.09 16.84 -27.55
CA VAL A 313 -51.45 18.27 -27.51
C VAL A 313 -52.97 18.38 -27.52
N PRO A 314 -53.60 19.15 -26.61
CA PRO A 314 -55.06 19.24 -26.58
C PRO A 314 -55.58 19.86 -27.88
N VAL A 315 -56.70 19.34 -28.39
CA VAL A 315 -57.32 19.81 -29.65
C VAL A 315 -57.63 21.32 -29.58
N SER A 316 -57.95 21.83 -28.39
CA SER A 316 -58.17 23.27 -28.16
C SER A 316 -56.96 24.15 -28.47
N ALA A 317 -55.74 23.62 -28.52
CA ALA A 317 -54.57 24.38 -28.97
C ALA A 317 -54.66 24.80 -30.45
N PHE A 318 -55.54 24.16 -31.22
CA PHE A 318 -55.78 24.37 -32.64
C PHE A 318 -57.15 25.00 -32.95
N ASP A 319 -57.97 25.24 -31.93
CA ASP A 319 -59.28 25.88 -32.07
C ASP A 319 -59.15 27.41 -32.01
N LYS A 320 -59.73 28.12 -32.98
CA LYS A 320 -59.70 29.59 -33.07
C LYS A 320 -60.36 30.28 -31.87
N ASN A 321 -61.30 29.61 -31.21
CA ASN A 321 -62.11 30.16 -30.12
C ASN A 321 -61.56 29.83 -28.72
N ALA A 322 -60.48 29.06 -28.65
CA ALA A 322 -59.89 28.67 -27.38
C ALA A 322 -59.07 29.80 -26.74
N THR A 323 -58.83 29.68 -25.42
CA THR A 323 -57.87 30.51 -24.72
C THR A 323 -56.57 29.75 -24.55
N GLY A 324 -55.47 30.37 -24.97
CA GLY A 324 -54.14 29.80 -24.82
C GLY A 324 -53.59 29.96 -23.40
N LEU A 325 -52.48 29.28 -23.14
CA LEU A 325 -51.77 29.37 -21.88
C LEU A 325 -51.36 30.83 -21.59
N LYS A 326 -51.86 31.40 -20.49
CA LYS A 326 -51.46 32.72 -19.97
C LYS A 326 -50.58 32.51 -18.75
N VAL A 327 -49.29 32.79 -18.88
CA VAL A 327 -48.31 32.67 -17.78
C VAL A 327 -47.58 33.99 -17.61
N THR A 328 -47.51 34.48 -16.38
CA THR A 328 -46.75 35.67 -16.00
C THR A 328 -45.75 35.28 -14.93
N VAL A 329 -44.54 34.91 -15.35
CA VAL A 329 -43.39 34.74 -14.45
C VAL A 329 -42.40 35.87 -14.71
N SER A 330 -41.84 36.46 -13.64
CA SER A 330 -40.91 37.58 -13.78
C SER A 330 -39.57 37.13 -14.38
N ASP A 331 -38.91 38.00 -15.17
CA ASP A 331 -37.57 37.73 -15.70
C ASP A 331 -36.56 37.40 -14.59
N LYS A 332 -36.70 38.04 -13.43
CA LYS A 332 -35.89 37.78 -12.24
C LYS A 332 -36.02 36.33 -11.76
N SER A 333 -37.22 35.77 -11.79
CA SER A 333 -37.49 34.38 -11.42
C SER A 333 -36.82 33.40 -12.39
N PHE A 334 -36.90 33.65 -13.70
CA PHE A 334 -36.23 32.83 -14.71
C PHE A 334 -34.70 32.88 -14.59
N ILE A 335 -34.13 34.07 -14.38
CA ILE A 335 -32.67 34.24 -14.20
C ILE A 335 -32.20 33.46 -12.96
N GLN A 336 -32.94 33.57 -11.85
CA GLN A 336 -32.59 32.83 -10.63
C GLN A 336 -32.73 31.31 -10.84
N TYR A 337 -33.79 30.85 -11.51
CA TYR A 337 -33.98 29.45 -11.82
C TYR A 337 -32.82 28.87 -12.65
N LYS A 338 -32.42 29.54 -13.73
CA LYS A 338 -31.28 29.09 -14.56
C LYS A 338 -30.01 28.95 -13.72
N LYS A 339 -29.72 29.94 -12.88
CA LYS A 339 -28.57 29.91 -11.96
C LYS A 339 -28.65 28.73 -10.99
N ASP A 340 -29.83 28.42 -10.48
CA ASP A 340 -30.04 27.29 -9.58
C ASP A 340 -29.82 25.94 -10.29
N ILE A 341 -30.29 25.79 -11.54
CA ILE A 341 -30.09 24.57 -12.34
C ILE A 341 -28.61 24.41 -12.72
N ASP A 342 -27.94 25.48 -13.13
CA ASP A 342 -26.51 25.47 -13.43
C ASP A 342 -25.70 25.05 -12.20
N GLN A 343 -26.02 25.63 -11.03
CA GLN A 343 -25.37 25.27 -9.78
C GLN A 343 -25.64 23.82 -9.39
N LEU A 344 -26.87 23.35 -9.55
CA LEU A 344 -27.29 22.00 -9.17
C LEU A 344 -26.67 20.91 -10.06
N SER A 345 -26.49 21.20 -11.35
CA SER A 345 -25.96 20.25 -12.34
C SER A 345 -24.45 20.34 -12.55
N SER A 346 -23.81 21.38 -11.98
CA SER A 346 -22.39 21.65 -12.16
C SER A 346 -21.51 20.44 -11.81
N GLY A 347 -20.72 20.01 -12.78
CA GLY A 347 -19.74 18.93 -12.61
C GLY A 347 -20.32 17.51 -12.51
N ILE A 348 -21.64 17.32 -12.54
CA ILE A 348 -22.25 15.99 -12.39
C ILE A 348 -21.88 15.08 -13.57
N PHE A 349 -21.92 15.57 -14.81
CA PHE A 349 -21.52 14.82 -16.00
C PHE A 349 -20.05 14.38 -16.01
N ASN A 350 -19.20 15.00 -15.17
CA ASN A 350 -17.78 14.68 -15.04
C ASN A 350 -17.47 14.06 -13.66
N SER A 351 -18.45 13.41 -13.05
CA SER A 351 -18.34 12.84 -11.70
C SER A 351 -18.46 11.33 -11.70
N PHE A 352 -17.79 10.68 -10.73
CA PHE A 352 -17.93 9.24 -10.52
C PHE A 352 -19.39 8.82 -10.22
N ALA A 353 -20.18 9.70 -9.61
CA ALA A 353 -21.59 9.44 -9.35
C ALA A 353 -22.34 9.18 -10.65
N TYR A 354 -22.04 9.94 -11.70
CA TYR A 354 -22.65 9.77 -13.01
C TYR A 354 -21.96 8.66 -13.82
N ASP A 355 -20.64 8.70 -13.97
CA ASP A 355 -19.90 7.82 -14.88
C ASP A 355 -20.11 6.33 -14.54
N LEU A 356 -20.08 6.00 -13.24
CA LEU A 356 -20.21 4.63 -12.73
C LEU A 356 -21.66 4.22 -12.43
N SER A 357 -22.63 5.09 -12.74
CA SER A 357 -24.05 4.76 -12.58
C SER A 357 -24.52 3.75 -13.63
N SER A 358 -25.60 3.03 -13.33
CA SER A 358 -26.26 2.17 -14.31
C SER A 358 -26.77 2.97 -15.52
N PRO A 359 -26.83 2.37 -16.73
CA PRO A 359 -27.34 3.05 -17.92
C PRO A 359 -28.73 3.67 -17.73
N ALA A 360 -29.63 2.97 -17.02
CA ALA A 360 -30.97 3.47 -16.71
C ALA A 360 -30.93 4.76 -15.87
N LYS A 361 -30.09 4.81 -14.83
CA LYS A 361 -29.94 5.99 -13.97
C LYS A 361 -29.24 7.14 -14.69
N LYS A 362 -28.23 6.86 -15.53
CA LYS A 362 -27.61 7.86 -16.42
C LYS A 362 -28.65 8.51 -17.34
N ASN A 363 -29.52 7.70 -17.96
CA ASN A 363 -30.58 8.17 -18.85
C ASN A 363 -31.64 9.00 -18.10
N ALA A 364 -32.05 8.56 -16.90
CA ALA A 364 -32.99 9.32 -16.07
C ALA A 364 -32.45 10.71 -15.69
N TYR A 365 -31.16 10.80 -15.32
CA TYR A 365 -30.50 12.08 -15.06
C TYR A 365 -30.46 12.98 -16.29
N ARG A 366 -30.07 12.44 -17.47
CA ARG A 366 -30.06 13.20 -18.73
C ARG A 366 -31.44 13.76 -19.07
N ALA A 367 -32.49 12.95 -18.93
CA ALA A 367 -33.86 13.37 -19.19
C ALA A 367 -34.32 14.48 -18.23
N ALA A 368 -34.05 14.33 -16.92
CA ALA A 368 -34.40 15.35 -15.93
C ALA A 368 -33.61 16.66 -16.13
N TYR A 369 -32.33 16.57 -16.49
CA TYR A 369 -31.50 17.73 -16.81
C TYR A 369 -32.02 18.47 -18.06
N SER A 370 -32.33 17.73 -19.14
CA SER A 370 -32.90 18.29 -20.35
C SER A 370 -34.24 18.99 -20.06
N ALA A 371 -35.15 18.35 -19.33
CA ALA A 371 -36.42 18.97 -18.95
C ALA A 371 -36.23 20.26 -18.13
N ALA A 372 -35.32 20.28 -17.15
CA ALA A 372 -35.03 21.47 -16.36
C ALA A 372 -34.40 22.59 -17.20
N TYR A 373 -33.52 22.24 -18.14
CA TYR A 373 -32.92 23.20 -19.06
C TYR A 373 -33.98 23.85 -19.97
N GLU A 374 -34.86 23.05 -20.56
CA GLU A 374 -35.95 23.53 -21.41
C GLU A 374 -36.94 24.41 -20.63
N VAL A 375 -37.35 24.00 -19.43
CA VAL A 375 -38.23 24.79 -18.54
C VAL A 375 -37.62 26.18 -18.27
N GLY A 376 -36.30 26.25 -18.04
CA GLY A 376 -35.62 27.52 -17.80
C GLY A 376 -35.53 28.42 -19.04
N ASN A 377 -35.48 27.84 -20.24
CA ASN A 377 -35.37 28.60 -21.48
C ASN A 377 -36.71 28.94 -22.13
N PHE A 378 -37.81 28.36 -21.66
CA PHE A 378 -39.13 28.60 -22.22
C PHE A 378 -39.91 29.64 -21.41
N LYS A 379 -40.18 30.80 -22.03
CA LYS A 379 -40.82 31.95 -21.36
C LYS A 379 -42.24 31.71 -20.82
N TYR A 380 -42.87 30.60 -21.21
CA TYR A 380 -44.22 30.23 -20.80
C TYR A 380 -44.24 29.19 -19.68
N SER A 381 -43.08 28.75 -19.17
CA SER A 381 -43.01 27.88 -17.99
C SER A 381 -43.54 28.58 -16.74
N THR A 382 -44.33 27.88 -15.92
CA THR A 382 -44.84 28.41 -14.65
C THR A 382 -43.85 28.23 -13.50
N VAL A 383 -44.16 28.83 -12.35
CA VAL A 383 -43.38 28.61 -11.11
C VAL A 383 -43.48 27.14 -10.69
N GLU A 384 -44.65 26.51 -10.86
CA GLU A 384 -44.85 25.08 -10.58
C GLU A 384 -43.98 24.20 -11.49
N ASP A 385 -43.88 24.51 -12.78
CA ASP A 385 -43.01 23.79 -13.72
C ASP A 385 -41.53 23.87 -13.29
N MET A 386 -41.10 25.07 -12.88
CA MET A 386 -39.75 25.31 -12.38
C MET A 386 -39.46 24.48 -11.14
N GLU A 387 -40.34 24.51 -10.13
CA GLU A 387 -40.16 23.74 -8.90
C GLU A 387 -40.20 22.23 -9.16
N ALA A 388 -41.12 21.76 -10.01
CA ALA A 388 -41.22 20.35 -10.39
C ALA A 388 -39.96 19.87 -11.13
N ALA A 389 -39.49 20.63 -12.13
CA ALA A 389 -38.29 20.27 -12.89
C ALA A 389 -37.03 20.29 -12.02
N LYS A 390 -36.89 21.27 -11.13
CA LYS A 390 -35.81 21.34 -10.14
C LYS A 390 -35.86 20.17 -9.16
N ALA A 391 -37.04 19.79 -8.68
CA ALA A 391 -37.23 18.64 -7.82
C ALA A 391 -36.86 17.31 -8.52
N ASN A 392 -37.31 17.13 -9.77
CA ASN A 392 -36.99 15.96 -10.58
C ASN A 392 -35.48 15.85 -10.84
N LEU A 393 -34.80 16.96 -11.15
CA LEU A 393 -33.36 16.97 -11.32
C LEU A 393 -32.62 16.63 -10.02
N LYS A 394 -33.03 17.21 -8.88
CA LYS A 394 -32.48 16.88 -7.56
C LYS A 394 -32.63 15.39 -7.25
N GLN A 395 -33.80 14.83 -7.51
CA GLN A 395 -34.07 13.42 -7.28
C GLN A 395 -33.22 12.54 -8.19
N ALA A 396 -33.12 12.88 -9.48
CA ALA A 396 -32.30 12.13 -10.44
C ALA A 396 -30.81 12.15 -10.06
N ILE A 397 -30.28 13.27 -9.54
CA ILE A 397 -28.91 13.36 -8.99
C ILE A 397 -28.74 12.43 -7.78
N LYS A 398 -29.71 12.44 -6.86
CA LYS A 398 -29.69 11.58 -5.66
C LYS A 398 -29.75 10.09 -6.01
N ASP A 399 -30.45 9.77 -7.09
CA ASP A 399 -30.67 8.42 -7.59
C ASP A 399 -29.48 7.81 -8.35
N LEU A 400 -28.46 8.62 -8.68
CA LEU A 400 -27.22 8.14 -9.24
C LEU A 400 -26.55 7.16 -8.28
N ASP A 401 -26.22 5.97 -8.79
CA ASP A 401 -25.71 4.84 -8.00
C ASP A 401 -24.20 4.61 -8.21
N GLY A 402 -23.53 5.50 -8.94
CA GLY A 402 -22.10 5.46 -9.17
C GLY A 402 -21.31 5.68 -7.89
N LYS A 403 -20.51 4.68 -7.49
CA LYS A 403 -19.63 4.76 -6.32
C LYS A 403 -18.27 4.20 -6.70
N PRO A 404 -17.20 5.02 -6.72
CA PRO A 404 -15.87 4.52 -7.00
C PRO A 404 -15.38 3.68 -5.81
N VAL A 405 -14.48 2.74 -6.08
CA VAL A 405 -13.79 1.99 -5.03
C VAL A 405 -12.77 2.91 -4.39
N VAL A 406 -12.90 3.13 -3.08
CA VAL A 406 -11.94 3.94 -2.32
C VAL A 406 -10.67 3.13 -2.08
N VAL A 407 -9.54 3.71 -2.46
CA VAL A 407 -8.22 3.10 -2.35
C VAL A 407 -7.29 4.05 -1.60
N GLU A 408 -6.53 3.53 -0.64
CA GLU A 408 -5.50 4.30 0.05
C GLU A 408 -4.23 4.40 -0.81
N GLY A 409 -3.61 5.58 -0.84
CA GLY A 409 -2.35 5.82 -1.54
C GLY A 409 -2.47 6.74 -2.75
N THR A 410 -1.56 6.55 -3.72
CA THR A 410 -1.53 7.31 -4.98
C THR A 410 -1.50 6.35 -6.17
N TYR A 411 -1.74 6.85 -7.38
CA TYR A 411 -1.70 6.03 -8.60
C TYR A 411 -0.39 5.24 -8.78
N ASP A 412 0.74 5.83 -8.40
CA ASP A 412 2.03 5.15 -8.50
C ASP A 412 2.29 4.19 -7.31
N ASN A 413 1.45 4.23 -6.28
CA ASN A 413 1.71 3.57 -5.01
C ASN A 413 0.40 3.26 -4.24
N TYR A 414 -0.25 2.17 -4.60
CA TYR A 414 -1.42 1.62 -3.90
C TYR A 414 -1.41 0.09 -3.93
N ILE A 415 -2.16 -0.55 -3.02
CA ILE A 415 -2.38 -2.00 -3.01
C ILE A 415 -3.88 -2.25 -2.87
N LEU A 416 -4.42 -3.04 -3.78
CA LEU A 416 -5.83 -3.45 -3.74
C LEU A 416 -5.98 -4.72 -2.88
N THR A 417 -6.84 -4.63 -1.87
CA THR A 417 -7.36 -5.80 -1.16
C THR A 417 -8.20 -6.68 -2.10
N SER A 418 -8.36 -7.96 -1.76
CA SER A 418 -9.21 -8.88 -2.53
C SER A 418 -10.65 -8.35 -2.67
N THR A 419 -11.18 -7.72 -1.62
CA THR A 419 -12.51 -7.08 -1.66
C THR A 419 -12.56 -5.93 -2.67
N GLN A 420 -11.58 -5.03 -2.65
CA GLN A 420 -11.50 -3.92 -3.61
C GLN A 420 -11.35 -4.43 -5.05
N LYS A 421 -10.57 -5.49 -5.27
CA LYS A 421 -10.48 -6.13 -6.58
C LYS A 421 -11.84 -6.63 -7.06
N SER A 422 -12.57 -7.37 -6.23
CA SER A 422 -13.92 -7.85 -6.59
C SER A 422 -14.89 -6.71 -6.88
N GLN A 423 -14.84 -5.62 -6.12
CA GLN A 423 -15.66 -4.43 -6.35
C GLN A 423 -15.33 -3.76 -7.69
N ILE A 424 -14.05 -3.62 -8.03
CA ILE A 424 -13.61 -3.07 -9.32
C ILE A 424 -14.10 -3.94 -10.48
N LEU A 425 -13.96 -5.27 -10.37
CA LEU A 425 -14.45 -6.18 -11.41
C LEU A 425 -15.98 -6.08 -11.58
N ALA A 426 -16.74 -5.95 -10.49
CA ALA A 426 -18.18 -5.74 -10.55
C ALA A 426 -18.54 -4.43 -11.26
N LEU A 427 -17.80 -3.35 -11.02
CA LEU A 427 -18.00 -2.07 -11.71
C LEU A 427 -17.67 -2.16 -13.20
N VAL A 428 -16.59 -2.86 -13.58
CA VAL A 428 -16.22 -3.08 -14.98
C VAL A 428 -17.29 -3.92 -15.69
N ASN A 429 -17.72 -5.02 -15.07
CA ASN A 429 -18.80 -5.86 -15.59
C ASN A 429 -20.08 -5.05 -15.82
N LYS A 430 -20.45 -4.17 -14.89
CA LYS A 430 -21.61 -3.29 -14.98
C LYS A 430 -21.48 -2.26 -16.11
N GLU A 431 -20.33 -1.59 -16.22
CA GLU A 431 -20.13 -0.50 -17.19
C GLU A 431 -20.08 -1.01 -18.63
N TYR A 432 -19.43 -2.15 -18.86
CA TYR A 432 -19.27 -2.72 -20.20
C TYR A 432 -20.28 -3.83 -20.52
N ASN A 433 -21.20 -4.13 -19.60
CA ASN A 433 -22.20 -5.20 -19.73
C ASN A 433 -21.56 -6.57 -20.06
N VAL A 434 -20.55 -6.97 -19.26
CA VAL A 434 -19.78 -8.22 -19.40
C VAL A 434 -19.76 -9.00 -18.08
N THR A 435 -19.32 -10.26 -18.11
CA THR A 435 -19.26 -11.13 -16.92
C THR A 435 -17.90 -11.78 -16.68
N ASP A 436 -16.95 -11.64 -17.60
CA ASP A 436 -15.65 -12.32 -17.59
C ASP A 436 -14.47 -11.43 -17.20
N ALA A 437 -14.76 -10.24 -16.64
CA ALA A 437 -13.73 -9.29 -16.23
C ALA A 437 -12.78 -9.91 -15.19
N ARG A 438 -11.48 -9.79 -15.46
CA ARG A 438 -10.40 -10.24 -14.56
C ARG A 438 -9.21 -9.30 -14.61
N PHE A 439 -8.44 -9.24 -13.54
CA PHE A 439 -7.21 -8.45 -13.52
C PHE A 439 -6.13 -9.04 -14.44
N ASP A 440 -5.30 -8.15 -14.97
CA ASP A 440 -4.01 -8.52 -15.55
C ASP A 440 -3.00 -8.95 -14.45
N PRO A 441 -1.89 -9.61 -14.81
CA PRO A 441 -0.89 -10.05 -13.83
C PRO A 441 -0.30 -8.91 -12.97
N ASP A 442 -0.18 -7.71 -13.54
CA ASP A 442 0.38 -6.54 -12.85
C ASP A 442 -0.64 -5.81 -11.96
N GLY A 443 -1.93 -6.18 -12.04
CA GLY A 443 -3.02 -5.66 -11.23
C GLY A 443 -3.42 -4.21 -11.53
N LYS A 444 -2.98 -3.65 -12.66
CA LYS A 444 -3.26 -2.27 -13.08
C LYS A 444 -4.38 -2.16 -14.11
N TYR A 445 -4.66 -3.25 -14.81
CA TYR A 445 -5.66 -3.30 -15.87
C TYR A 445 -6.67 -4.42 -15.62
N VAL A 446 -7.85 -4.26 -16.19
CA VAL A 446 -8.88 -5.31 -16.24
C VAL A 446 -9.09 -5.73 -17.69
N ILE A 447 -9.07 -7.05 -17.89
CA ILE A 447 -9.23 -7.73 -19.17
C ILE A 447 -10.63 -8.35 -19.18
N TYR A 448 -11.36 -8.16 -20.28
CA TYR A 448 -12.70 -8.73 -20.49
C TYR A 448 -12.92 -9.01 -21.98
N THR A 449 -14.00 -9.73 -22.31
CA THR A 449 -14.37 -10.05 -23.69
C THR A 449 -15.65 -9.31 -24.08
N GLN A 450 -15.60 -8.58 -25.19
CA GLN A 450 -16.75 -7.88 -25.76
C GLN A 450 -16.70 -8.05 -27.29
N ASP A 451 -17.83 -8.39 -27.89
CA ASP A 451 -17.95 -8.63 -29.34
C ASP A 451 -16.94 -9.67 -29.87
N ALA A 452 -16.75 -10.76 -29.12
CA ALA A 452 -15.77 -11.81 -29.38
C ALA A 452 -14.30 -11.34 -29.46
N GLN A 453 -13.99 -10.14 -28.97
CA GLN A 453 -12.64 -9.58 -28.94
C GLN A 453 -12.19 -9.33 -27.50
N ARG A 454 -10.91 -9.60 -27.23
CA ARG A 454 -10.29 -9.26 -25.95
C ARG A 454 -10.11 -7.76 -25.85
N LYS A 455 -10.68 -7.15 -24.82
CA LYS A 455 -10.53 -5.74 -24.48
C LYS A 455 -9.75 -5.58 -23.17
N THR A 456 -9.26 -4.37 -22.94
CA THR A 456 -8.52 -4.02 -21.73
C THR A 456 -8.90 -2.60 -21.33
N THR A 457 -9.19 -2.40 -20.05
CA THR A 457 -9.47 -1.09 -19.47
C THR A 457 -8.52 -0.81 -18.31
N ASP A 458 -8.16 0.45 -18.17
CA ASP A 458 -7.50 0.96 -16.97
C ASP A 458 -8.48 0.97 -15.80
N ILE A 459 -7.99 0.76 -14.58
CA ILE A 459 -8.82 0.80 -13.38
C ILE A 459 -9.09 2.21 -12.84
N ARG A 460 -8.34 3.23 -13.31
CA ARG A 460 -8.46 4.63 -12.86
C ARG A 460 -9.88 5.18 -12.82
N PRO A 461 -10.75 4.95 -13.81
CA PRO A 461 -12.13 5.44 -13.78
C PRO A 461 -12.97 4.85 -12.64
N PHE A 462 -12.56 3.71 -12.08
CA PHE A 462 -13.31 2.94 -11.10
C PHE A 462 -12.83 3.16 -9.66
N ILE A 463 -11.75 3.91 -9.46
CA ILE A 463 -11.13 4.11 -8.15
C ILE A 463 -11.04 5.58 -7.77
N ARG A 464 -11.18 5.86 -6.47
CA ARG A 464 -10.87 7.16 -5.88
C ARG A 464 -9.78 6.98 -4.84
N PHE A 465 -8.70 7.73 -4.99
CA PHE A 465 -7.66 7.77 -3.96
C PHE A 465 -8.11 8.64 -2.80
N GLU A 466 -8.16 8.07 -1.61
CA GLU A 466 -8.27 8.83 -0.38
C GLU A 466 -6.88 9.03 0.20
N ASN A 467 -6.44 10.29 0.20
CA ASN A 467 -5.33 10.72 1.04
C ASN A 467 -5.83 10.77 2.49
N LYS A 468 -5.86 9.63 3.18
CA LYS A 468 -5.49 9.66 4.61
C LYS A 468 -4.08 10.21 4.62
N ALA A 469 -3.92 11.45 5.09
CA ALA A 469 -2.68 12.23 5.18
C ALA A 469 -1.46 11.40 4.74
N SER A 470 -1.12 11.47 3.43
CA SER A 470 -0.14 10.62 2.74
C SER A 470 0.83 9.99 3.74
N PHE A 471 0.63 8.71 4.09
CA PHE A 471 1.46 8.05 5.10
C PHE A 471 2.92 8.31 4.74
N ASN A 472 3.60 9.13 5.53
CA ASN A 472 4.97 9.52 5.24
C ASN A 472 5.85 8.45 5.89
N PRO A 473 6.50 7.57 5.11
CA PRO A 473 7.31 6.51 5.70
C PRO A 473 8.46 7.07 6.54
N LEU A 474 8.82 8.35 6.35
CA LEU A 474 9.84 9.02 7.14
C LEU A 474 9.36 9.47 8.52
N GLN A 475 8.04 9.42 8.81
CA GLN A 475 7.47 9.98 10.04
C GLN A 475 8.00 9.30 11.31
N TYR A 476 8.32 8.01 11.21
CA TYR A 476 8.84 7.22 12.33
C TYR A 476 10.36 7.07 12.30
N MET A 477 11.09 7.79 11.44
CA MET A 477 12.56 7.73 11.45
C MET A 477 13.14 8.25 12.77
N GLY A 478 14.24 7.66 13.23
CA GLY A 478 14.93 8.06 14.45
C GLY A 478 14.38 7.37 15.69
N ASN A 479 14.53 8.00 16.85
CA ASN A 479 14.14 7.39 18.12
C ASN A 479 12.61 7.40 18.24
N GLN A 480 12.04 6.23 18.47
CA GLN A 480 10.60 5.98 18.63
C GLN A 480 10.34 5.22 19.92
N VAL A 481 9.12 5.34 20.40
CA VAL A 481 8.57 4.49 21.45
C VAL A 481 7.55 3.58 20.78
N VAL A 482 7.70 2.28 20.99
CA VAL A 482 6.77 1.25 20.52
C VAL A 482 5.41 1.48 21.20
N LYS A 483 4.34 1.56 20.42
CA LYS A 483 2.98 1.81 20.94
C LYS A 483 2.14 0.56 21.06
N HIS A 484 2.48 -0.44 20.27
CA HIS A 484 1.77 -1.69 20.18
C HIS A 484 2.73 -2.87 20.23
N ASP A 485 2.33 -3.93 20.91
CA ASP A 485 3.15 -5.14 20.97
C ASP A 485 3.22 -5.80 19.58
N SER A 486 4.38 -6.34 19.24
CA SER A 486 4.61 -6.91 17.91
C SER A 486 5.71 -7.97 17.91
N PHE A 487 5.54 -8.98 17.06
CA PHE A 487 6.62 -9.84 16.60
C PHE A 487 7.64 -9.02 15.81
N VAL A 488 8.87 -9.52 15.76
CA VAL A 488 9.90 -9.03 14.85
C VAL A 488 9.91 -9.89 13.58
N TYR A 489 10.14 -9.26 12.44
CA TYR A 489 10.11 -9.89 11.13
C TYR A 489 11.47 -9.83 10.43
N ASN A 490 11.73 -10.78 9.53
CA ASN A 490 12.89 -10.76 8.64
C ASN A 490 12.58 -10.07 7.31
N ASP A 491 13.57 -10.00 6.42
CA ASP A 491 13.49 -9.39 5.09
C ASP A 491 12.49 -10.07 4.13
N LYS A 492 12.01 -11.28 4.47
CA LYS A 492 10.96 -12.03 3.76
C LYS A 492 9.58 -11.88 4.40
N GLY A 493 9.47 -11.15 5.51
CA GLY A 493 8.21 -10.95 6.24
C GLY A 493 7.82 -12.16 7.08
N GLN A 494 8.78 -13.03 7.38
CA GLN A 494 8.58 -14.16 8.30
C GLN A 494 8.97 -13.72 9.71
N ARG A 495 8.26 -14.24 10.72
CA ARG A 495 8.57 -13.98 12.12
C ARG A 495 9.98 -14.48 12.47
N GLU A 496 10.74 -13.64 13.16
CA GLU A 496 11.94 -14.02 13.88
C GLU A 496 11.53 -14.65 15.22
N LEU A 497 11.63 -15.97 15.32
CA LEU A 497 11.12 -16.73 16.48
C LEU A 497 11.80 -16.28 17.78
N GLY A 498 11.03 -16.02 18.83
CA GLY A 498 11.56 -15.56 20.11
C GLY A 498 12.07 -14.11 20.09
N GLU A 499 11.65 -13.29 19.13
CA GLU A 499 12.01 -11.87 19.02
C GLU A 499 10.75 -11.02 18.93
N PHE A 500 10.63 -10.08 19.86
CA PHE A 500 9.43 -9.26 20.03
C PHE A 500 9.79 -7.87 20.51
N VAL A 501 8.88 -6.93 20.31
CA VAL A 501 8.89 -5.62 20.98
C VAL A 501 7.61 -5.43 21.75
N SER A 502 7.73 -4.83 22.92
CA SER A 502 6.60 -4.50 23.79
C SER A 502 6.29 -3.01 23.72
N LYS A 503 5.03 -2.67 23.96
CA LYS A 503 4.58 -1.32 24.20
C LYS A 503 5.43 -0.65 25.28
N GLY A 504 5.95 0.52 24.95
CA GLY A 504 6.88 1.29 25.80
C GLY A 504 8.36 1.07 25.45
N ASP A 505 8.70 0.04 24.67
CA ASP A 505 10.08 -0.19 24.25
C ASP A 505 10.60 0.99 23.43
N LYS A 506 11.86 1.36 23.69
CA LYS A 506 12.53 2.44 22.97
C LYS A 506 13.35 1.84 21.84
N VAL A 507 13.01 2.21 20.61
CA VAL A 507 13.70 1.74 19.42
C VAL A 507 14.19 2.91 18.59
N ARG A 508 15.27 2.73 17.83
CA ARG A 508 15.72 3.69 16.83
C ARG A 508 15.48 3.12 15.46
N VAL A 509 14.50 3.67 14.77
CA VAL A 509 14.21 3.35 13.37
C VAL A 509 15.26 4.00 12.49
N SER A 510 15.81 3.21 11.57
CA SER A 510 16.95 3.62 10.74
C SER A 510 16.65 3.71 9.25
N SER A 511 15.78 2.83 8.78
CA SER A 511 15.32 2.80 7.39
C SER A 511 13.96 2.12 7.33
N TYR A 512 13.36 2.12 6.14
CA TYR A 512 12.15 1.37 5.88
C TYR A 512 12.29 0.65 4.55
N THR A 513 11.59 -0.47 4.42
CA THR A 513 11.51 -1.25 3.18
C THR A 513 10.08 -1.75 2.99
N LYS A 514 9.78 -2.27 1.80
CA LYS A 514 8.51 -2.93 1.52
C LYS A 514 8.72 -4.44 1.51
N ILE A 515 7.92 -5.16 2.29
CA ILE A 515 7.91 -6.61 2.36
C ILE A 515 6.47 -7.05 2.09
N ASN A 516 6.27 -7.85 1.04
CA ASN A 516 4.94 -8.28 0.59
C ASN A 516 3.93 -7.12 0.43
N GLY A 517 4.45 -5.97 -0.03
CA GLY A 517 3.67 -4.74 -0.24
C GLY A 517 3.45 -3.87 1.01
N GLN A 518 3.69 -4.39 2.21
CA GLN A 518 3.57 -3.62 3.45
C GLN A 518 4.88 -2.94 3.82
N ILE A 519 4.81 -1.76 4.44
CA ILE A 519 5.99 -1.05 4.90
C ILE A 519 6.45 -1.65 6.23
N TYR A 520 7.75 -1.88 6.31
CA TYR A 520 8.40 -2.29 7.54
C TYR A 520 9.58 -1.38 7.84
N TYR A 521 9.84 -1.21 9.13
CA TYR A 521 10.90 -0.38 9.66
C TYR A 521 12.04 -1.23 10.19
N SER A 522 13.25 -1.00 9.68
CA SER A 522 14.44 -1.51 10.35
C SER A 522 14.69 -0.70 11.61
N PHE A 523 14.99 -1.38 12.71
CA PHE A 523 15.10 -0.74 14.01
C PHE A 523 16.31 -1.26 14.80
N TYR A 524 16.69 -0.50 15.84
CA TYR A 524 17.67 -0.88 16.85
C TYR A 524 17.06 -0.70 18.23
N ASN A 525 17.30 -1.62 19.15
CA ASN A 525 16.89 -1.42 20.54
C ASN A 525 17.76 -0.34 21.20
N ILE A 526 17.12 0.56 21.94
CA ILE A 526 17.79 1.61 22.73
C ILE A 526 17.80 1.15 24.20
N ASN A 527 18.59 0.12 24.50
CA ASN A 527 18.84 -0.32 25.88
C ASN A 527 20.27 0.09 26.28
N GLY A 528 20.41 1.23 26.96
CA GLY A 528 21.71 1.75 27.41
C GLY A 528 22.57 2.36 26.28
N SER A 529 23.89 2.39 26.48
CA SER A 529 24.88 3.07 25.62
C SER A 529 25.32 2.29 24.37
N ASP A 530 24.85 1.06 24.19
CA ASP A 530 25.25 0.20 23.07
C ASP A 530 24.11 0.00 22.06
N VAL A 531 24.31 0.51 20.85
CA VAL A 531 23.41 0.32 19.70
C VAL A 531 23.97 -0.83 18.85
N TYR A 532 23.37 -2.01 18.94
CA TYR A 532 23.68 -3.13 18.04
C TYR A 532 22.87 -3.02 16.75
N LEU A 533 23.55 -3.06 15.61
CA LEU A 533 22.91 -3.09 14.29
C LEU A 533 22.31 -4.49 14.07
N THR A 534 20.99 -4.60 14.01
CA THR A 534 20.31 -5.79 13.46
C THR A 534 19.85 -5.45 12.05
N SER A 535 20.70 -5.72 11.04
CA SER A 535 20.42 -5.34 9.63
C SER A 535 19.22 -6.06 9.02
N ASP A 536 18.72 -7.11 9.67
CA ASP A 536 17.76 -8.04 9.08
C ASP A 536 16.47 -8.16 9.91
N LYS A 537 16.22 -7.21 10.84
CA LYS A 537 15.05 -7.19 11.72
C LYS A 537 14.15 -6.00 11.43
N PHE A 538 12.85 -6.28 11.37
CA PHE A 538 11.84 -5.38 10.86
C PHE A 538 10.60 -5.35 11.75
N LEU A 539 10.03 -4.16 11.94
CA LEU A 539 8.74 -3.95 12.62
C LEU A 539 7.71 -3.41 11.62
N PRO A 540 6.45 -3.88 11.66
CA PRO A 540 5.41 -3.31 10.82
C PRO A 540 5.11 -1.86 11.22
N VAL A 541 4.55 -1.08 10.30
CA VAL A 541 4.16 0.32 10.57
C VAL A 541 3.23 0.44 11.77
N SER A 542 2.28 -0.49 11.89
CA SER A 542 1.22 -0.50 12.91
C SER A 542 1.75 -0.39 14.33
N VAL A 543 3.00 -0.80 14.57
CA VAL A 543 3.70 -0.73 15.86
C VAL A 543 3.84 0.71 16.38
N PHE A 544 3.86 1.71 15.49
CA PHE A 544 4.10 3.12 15.81
C PHE A 544 2.86 4.02 15.62
N GLU A 545 1.79 3.48 15.06
CA GLU A 545 0.54 4.21 14.81
C GLU A 545 -0.24 4.40 16.12
N GLU A 546 -0.98 5.52 16.26
CA GLU A 546 -1.83 5.75 17.45
C GLU A 546 -3.02 4.79 17.50
N ASN A 547 -3.51 4.40 16.33
CA ASN A 547 -4.65 3.51 16.14
C ASN A 547 -4.22 2.10 15.70
N GLY A 548 -2.95 1.75 15.93
CA GLY A 548 -2.46 0.41 15.70
C GLY A 548 -3.14 -0.62 16.62
N LYS A 549 -2.83 -1.89 16.39
CA LYS A 549 -3.33 -3.00 17.23
C LYS A 549 -2.14 -3.82 17.69
N ASP A 550 -2.21 -4.26 18.93
CA ASP A 550 -1.26 -5.22 19.48
C ASP A 550 -1.41 -6.54 18.74
N GLU A 551 -0.30 -7.11 18.31
CA GLU A 551 -0.29 -8.49 17.84
C GLU A 551 -0.55 -9.41 19.03
N LYS A 552 -1.49 -10.36 18.86
CA LYS A 552 -1.85 -11.29 19.93
C LYS A 552 -0.76 -12.33 20.12
N PHE A 553 -0.29 -12.46 21.36
CA PHE A 553 0.51 -13.60 21.79
C PHE A 553 -0.41 -14.63 22.42
N GLU A 554 -0.29 -15.87 21.97
CA GLU A 554 -0.89 -17.04 22.61
C GLU A 554 0.27 -17.84 23.23
N PRO A 555 0.72 -17.47 24.44
CA PRO A 555 1.94 -18.03 25.03
C PRO A 555 1.74 -19.51 25.37
N ALA A 556 2.82 -20.28 25.24
CA ALA A 556 2.82 -21.67 25.66
C ALA A 556 2.62 -21.80 27.17
N SER A 557 2.05 -22.92 27.59
CA SER A 557 1.93 -23.26 29.01
C SER A 557 3.31 -23.43 29.65
N LYS A 558 3.37 -23.23 30.97
CA LYS A 558 4.61 -23.44 31.75
C LYS A 558 5.19 -24.85 31.55
N LYS A 559 4.33 -25.86 31.47
CA LYS A 559 4.73 -27.25 31.24
C LYS A 559 5.41 -27.41 29.88
N GLU A 560 4.87 -26.81 28.82
CA GLU A 560 5.45 -26.88 27.47
C GLU A 560 6.83 -26.19 27.41
N PHE A 561 6.99 -25.04 28.06
CA PHE A 561 8.30 -24.39 28.17
C PHE A 561 9.32 -25.24 28.93
N ASP A 562 8.92 -25.86 30.03
CA ASP A 562 9.81 -26.71 30.84
C ASP A 562 10.22 -27.96 30.06
N ASP A 563 9.30 -28.58 29.32
CA ASP A 563 9.58 -29.74 28.47
C ASP A 563 10.48 -29.37 27.28
N PHE A 564 10.23 -28.22 26.63
CA PHE A 564 11.08 -27.71 25.56
C PHE A 564 12.50 -27.36 26.05
N THR A 565 12.63 -26.78 27.25
CA THR A 565 13.93 -26.48 27.86
C THR A 565 14.71 -27.76 28.14
N LYS A 566 14.05 -28.81 28.65
CA LYS A 566 14.67 -30.14 28.83
C LYS A 566 15.10 -30.73 27.49
N PHE A 567 14.27 -30.64 26.45
CA PHE A 567 14.61 -31.07 25.09
C PHE A 567 15.88 -30.39 24.57
N LEU A 568 15.96 -29.06 24.65
CA LEU A 568 17.14 -28.30 24.21
C LEU A 568 18.39 -28.68 25.01
N ARG A 569 18.26 -28.84 26.33
CA ARG A 569 19.37 -29.26 27.20
C ARG A 569 19.89 -30.64 26.80
N ASN A 570 18.98 -31.59 26.54
CA ASN A 570 19.35 -32.94 26.13
C ASN A 570 20.07 -32.93 24.76
N MET A 571 19.48 -32.28 23.75
CA MET A 571 20.10 -32.17 22.43
C MET A 571 21.47 -31.49 22.48
N ASN A 572 21.58 -30.33 23.14
CA ASN A 572 22.85 -29.60 23.20
C ASN A 572 23.91 -30.32 24.03
N GLY A 573 23.51 -31.02 25.10
CA GLY A 573 24.40 -31.83 25.92
C GLY A 573 25.03 -33.00 25.16
N GLN A 574 24.32 -33.56 24.17
CA GLN A 574 24.83 -34.64 23.33
C GLN A 574 25.75 -34.16 22.19
N VAL A 575 25.74 -32.87 21.86
CA VAL A 575 26.31 -32.38 20.59
C VAL A 575 27.64 -31.67 20.78
N TYR A 576 27.71 -30.67 21.66
CA TYR A 576 28.87 -29.75 21.67
C TYR A 576 30.18 -30.36 22.15
N ASN A 577 30.13 -31.52 22.83
CA ASN A 577 31.30 -32.24 23.34
C ASN A 577 31.53 -33.59 22.65
N HIS A 578 30.93 -33.82 21.48
CA HIS A 578 30.93 -35.13 20.83
C HIS A 578 31.41 -35.04 19.38
N ASP A 579 32.07 -36.12 18.92
CA ASP A 579 32.62 -36.27 17.56
C ASP A 579 31.60 -35.93 16.47
N ILE A 580 30.32 -36.23 16.72
CA ILE A 580 29.18 -35.92 15.85
C ILE A 580 29.14 -34.47 15.41
N TYR A 581 29.50 -33.55 16.31
CA TYR A 581 29.53 -32.14 16.02
C TYR A 581 30.89 -31.70 15.49
N GLU A 582 31.97 -31.98 16.22
CA GLU A 582 33.31 -31.47 15.89
C GLU A 582 33.79 -31.93 14.51
N LEU A 583 33.45 -33.15 14.12
CA LEU A 583 33.84 -33.74 12.84
C LEU A 583 32.80 -33.53 11.72
N SER A 584 31.68 -32.86 11.99
CA SER A 584 30.73 -32.42 10.95
C SER A 584 31.29 -31.27 10.10
N SER A 585 30.65 -30.95 8.98
CA SER A 585 31.09 -29.81 8.17
C SER A 585 30.94 -28.47 8.92
N PRO A 586 31.76 -27.44 8.61
CA PRO A 586 31.59 -26.12 9.21
C PRO A 586 30.20 -25.51 8.97
N THR A 587 29.59 -25.83 7.83
CA THR A 587 28.24 -25.36 7.47
C THR A 587 27.19 -26.00 8.37
N ASP A 588 27.25 -27.31 8.57
CA ASP A 588 26.27 -28.02 9.40
C ASP A 588 26.40 -27.65 10.87
N ARG A 589 27.63 -27.49 11.37
CA ARG A 589 27.88 -26.95 12.73
C ARG A 589 27.28 -25.55 12.89
N ALA A 590 27.49 -24.65 11.93
CA ALA A 590 26.95 -23.29 11.99
C ALA A 590 25.41 -23.27 11.93
N ASN A 591 24.81 -24.15 11.13
CA ASN A 591 23.36 -24.31 11.07
C ASN A 591 22.79 -24.81 12.40
N TYR A 592 23.43 -25.81 13.03
CA TYR A 592 23.06 -26.29 14.36
C TYR A 592 23.18 -25.19 15.42
N GLN A 593 24.29 -24.45 15.45
CA GLN A 593 24.47 -23.31 16.37
C GLN A 593 23.39 -22.25 16.21
N LYS A 594 23.03 -21.92 14.96
CA LYS A 594 21.97 -20.94 14.68
C LYS A 594 20.62 -21.42 15.22
N ALA A 595 20.24 -22.66 14.95
CA ALA A 595 18.98 -23.24 15.43
C ALA A 595 18.95 -23.32 16.97
N SER A 596 20.06 -23.75 17.58
CA SER A 596 20.22 -23.82 19.03
C SER A 596 20.07 -22.44 19.68
N GLY A 597 20.66 -21.40 19.09
CA GLY A 597 20.49 -20.02 19.53
C GLY A 597 19.04 -19.52 19.43
N ILE A 598 18.32 -19.87 18.35
CA ILE A 598 16.89 -19.56 18.22
C ILE A 598 16.09 -20.28 19.32
N GLY A 599 16.37 -21.56 19.57
CA GLY A 599 15.73 -22.31 20.64
C GLY A 599 15.96 -21.72 22.02
N SER A 600 17.17 -21.27 22.32
CA SER A 600 17.43 -20.57 23.58
C SER A 600 16.66 -19.27 23.71
N ARG A 601 16.44 -18.51 22.63
CA ARG A 601 15.58 -17.30 22.71
C ARG A 601 14.14 -17.67 23.00
N VAL A 602 13.59 -18.61 22.24
CA VAL A 602 12.20 -19.09 22.41
C VAL A 602 11.99 -19.62 23.83
N ALA A 603 12.93 -20.41 24.37
CA ALA A 603 12.82 -20.95 25.72
C ALA A 603 12.92 -19.90 26.85
N ASN A 604 13.52 -18.74 26.57
CA ASN A 604 13.72 -17.67 27.56
C ASN A 604 12.68 -16.53 27.45
N ASP A 605 11.75 -16.59 26.50
CA ASP A 605 10.72 -15.57 26.30
C ASP A 605 9.33 -16.16 26.51
N ASP A 606 8.66 -15.72 27.57
CA ASP A 606 7.35 -16.18 28.02
C ASP A 606 6.20 -15.82 27.05
N ARG A 607 6.46 -15.01 26.03
CA ARG A 607 5.51 -14.68 24.96
C ARG A 607 5.56 -15.67 23.79
N SER A 608 6.49 -16.63 23.80
CA SER A 608 6.60 -17.63 22.74
C SER A 608 5.41 -18.60 22.78
N SER A 609 4.85 -18.91 21.61
CA SER A 609 3.70 -19.81 21.49
C SER A 609 4.12 -21.29 21.41
N GLN A 610 3.17 -22.19 21.63
CA GLN A 610 3.37 -23.64 21.40
C GLN A 610 3.82 -23.92 19.96
N ALA A 611 3.26 -23.20 18.97
CA ALA A 611 3.65 -23.33 17.57
C ALA A 611 5.12 -22.91 17.34
N ASP A 612 5.61 -21.89 18.05
CA ASP A 612 7.02 -21.48 17.96
C ASP A 612 7.94 -22.57 18.51
N ILE A 613 7.56 -23.19 19.63
CA ILE A 613 8.27 -24.34 20.23
C ILE A 613 8.33 -25.49 19.21
N GLU A 614 7.20 -25.89 18.64
CA GLU A 614 7.12 -27.01 17.68
C GLU A 614 7.97 -26.75 16.42
N ILE A 615 7.96 -25.53 15.89
CA ILE A 615 8.81 -25.14 14.75
C ILE A 615 10.28 -25.29 15.11
N VAL A 616 10.70 -24.80 16.28
CA VAL A 616 12.11 -24.89 16.67
C VAL A 616 12.53 -26.33 16.96
N GLU A 617 11.69 -27.14 17.62
CA GLU A 617 11.99 -28.56 17.81
C GLU A 617 12.23 -29.27 16.48
N LYS A 618 11.37 -29.02 15.49
CA LYS A 618 11.51 -29.59 14.16
C LYS A 618 12.79 -29.12 13.48
N GLN A 619 13.11 -27.83 13.59
CA GLN A 619 14.36 -27.27 13.06
C GLN A 619 15.58 -27.92 13.72
N MET A 620 15.58 -28.05 15.05
CA MET A 620 16.64 -28.68 15.83
C MET A 620 16.85 -30.14 15.44
N LYS A 621 15.77 -30.94 15.36
CA LYS A 621 15.82 -32.34 14.90
C LYS A 621 16.39 -32.44 13.48
N ALA A 622 15.97 -31.55 12.57
CA ALA A 622 16.43 -31.55 11.19
C ALA A 622 17.91 -31.16 11.04
N VAL A 623 18.40 -30.16 11.79
CA VAL A 623 19.83 -29.79 11.74
C VAL A 623 20.71 -30.80 12.48
N PHE A 624 20.21 -31.41 13.56
CA PHE A 624 20.89 -32.50 14.26
C PHE A 624 21.08 -33.71 13.33
N ALA A 625 20.05 -34.11 12.59
CA ALA A 625 20.14 -35.22 11.64
C ALA A 625 21.15 -34.99 10.49
N LYS A 626 21.56 -33.74 10.25
CA LYS A 626 22.60 -33.41 9.26
C LYS A 626 24.01 -33.45 9.84
N LEU A 627 24.15 -33.49 11.16
CA LEU A 627 25.45 -33.72 11.78
C LEU A 627 25.88 -35.17 11.52
N ASN A 628 27.06 -35.30 10.91
CA ASN A 628 27.60 -36.57 10.42
C ASN A 628 29.06 -36.75 10.82
N GLY A 629 29.47 -36.12 11.92
CA GLY A 629 30.78 -36.35 12.51
C GLY A 629 30.87 -37.78 13.04
N LYS A 630 31.90 -38.50 12.63
CA LYS A 630 32.18 -39.84 13.12
C LYS A 630 33.66 -40.10 12.91
N LYS A 631 34.33 -40.63 13.93
CA LYS A 631 35.70 -41.14 13.78
C LYS A 631 35.70 -42.38 12.88
N ILE A 632 36.78 -42.52 12.12
CA ILE A 632 37.05 -43.68 11.30
C ILE A 632 37.41 -44.83 12.23
N GLN A 633 36.81 -45.99 12.01
CA GLN A 633 37.10 -47.20 12.76
C GLN A 633 38.28 -47.92 12.10
N ILE A 634 39.31 -48.23 12.88
CA ILE A 634 40.48 -48.98 12.44
C ILE A 634 40.57 -50.25 13.28
N GLU A 635 40.71 -51.39 12.63
CA GLU A 635 40.81 -52.69 13.30
C GLU A 635 42.20 -52.89 13.91
N GLY A 636 42.25 -53.46 15.12
CA GLY A 636 43.47 -53.80 15.84
C GLY A 636 43.96 -52.73 16.81
N LYS A 637 45.26 -52.80 17.15
CA LYS A 637 45.90 -51.93 18.15
C LYS A 637 46.57 -50.75 17.50
N ARG A 638 46.47 -49.59 18.14
CA ARG A 638 47.16 -48.37 17.71
C ARG A 638 48.68 -48.48 17.75
N LYS A 639 49.21 -49.14 18.77
CA LYS A 639 50.67 -49.26 18.96
C LYS A 639 51.26 -50.00 17.75
N ASP A 640 52.23 -49.37 17.10
CA ASP A 640 52.92 -49.88 15.91
C ASP A 640 52.04 -50.03 14.65
N HIS A 641 50.82 -49.45 14.65
CA HIS A 641 49.94 -49.46 13.47
C HIS A 641 50.57 -48.71 12.29
N LYS A 642 50.48 -49.31 11.10
CA LYS A 642 50.89 -48.69 9.84
C LYS A 642 49.66 -48.40 9.01
N TYR A 643 49.32 -47.12 8.90
CA TYR A 643 48.12 -46.71 8.17
C TYR A 643 48.17 -47.16 6.70
N THR A 644 47.10 -47.79 6.24
CA THR A 644 46.94 -48.17 4.84
C THR A 644 46.68 -46.93 3.98
N LYS A 645 46.83 -47.07 2.65
CA LYS A 645 46.53 -45.98 1.73
C LYS A 645 45.05 -45.56 1.83
N GLU A 646 44.17 -46.54 1.96
CA GLU A 646 42.73 -46.37 2.10
C GLU A 646 42.38 -45.64 3.42
N GLU A 647 43.00 -46.01 4.54
CA GLU A 647 42.83 -45.32 5.82
C GLU A 647 43.31 -43.86 5.74
N ILE A 648 44.46 -43.62 5.09
CA ILE A 648 44.99 -42.27 4.87
C ILE A 648 44.01 -41.42 4.04
N GLU A 649 43.47 -41.98 2.96
CA GLU A 649 42.46 -41.30 2.12
C GLU A 649 41.20 -40.95 2.94
N GLN A 650 40.68 -41.89 3.74
CA GLN A 650 39.53 -41.63 4.62
C GLN A 650 39.82 -40.54 5.65
N ILE A 651 41.02 -40.54 6.27
CA ILE A 651 41.43 -39.51 7.24
C ILE A 651 41.49 -38.13 6.56
N LEU A 652 42.08 -38.05 5.35
CA LEU A 652 42.17 -36.80 4.60
C LEU A 652 40.80 -36.28 4.19
N ASP A 653 39.87 -37.15 3.78
CA ASP A 653 38.49 -36.77 3.46
C ASP A 653 37.75 -36.24 4.69
N LEU A 654 37.94 -36.87 5.85
CA LEU A 654 37.36 -36.42 7.12
C LEU A 654 37.93 -35.07 7.55
N ILE A 655 39.24 -34.86 7.41
CA ILE A 655 39.89 -33.55 7.63
C ILE A 655 39.32 -32.50 6.69
N ALA A 656 39.21 -32.84 5.40
CA ALA A 656 38.74 -31.92 4.38
C ALA A 656 37.29 -31.48 4.65
N ARG A 657 36.40 -32.44 4.93
CA ARG A 657 35.00 -32.19 5.25
C ARG A 657 34.83 -31.38 6.54
N SER A 658 35.45 -31.80 7.64
CA SER A 658 35.30 -31.15 8.96
C SER A 658 35.84 -29.72 9.01
N ARG A 659 36.83 -29.41 8.15
CA ARG A 659 37.46 -28.09 8.03
C ARG A 659 36.94 -27.26 6.85
N GLY A 660 36.14 -27.84 5.95
CA GLY A 660 35.59 -27.15 4.76
C GLY A 660 36.65 -26.88 3.68
N ILE A 661 37.58 -27.80 3.50
CA ILE A 661 38.69 -27.72 2.55
C ILE A 661 38.31 -28.50 1.28
N LYS A 662 38.53 -27.93 0.10
CA LYS A 662 38.22 -28.58 -1.18
C LYS A 662 39.40 -29.30 -1.84
N ASN A 663 40.62 -28.82 -1.58
CA ASN A 663 41.83 -29.27 -2.26
C ASN A 663 42.88 -29.67 -1.22
N ILE A 664 42.76 -30.89 -0.71
CA ILE A 664 43.73 -31.51 0.20
C ILE A 664 44.64 -32.45 -0.60
N LYS A 665 45.95 -32.41 -0.34
CA LYS A 665 46.92 -33.33 -0.97
C LYS A 665 47.77 -33.99 0.10
N TYR A 666 47.84 -35.32 0.09
CA TYR A 666 48.72 -36.06 0.99
C TYR A 666 50.19 -35.73 0.76
N VAL A 667 50.96 -35.65 1.84
CA VAL A 667 52.43 -35.48 1.79
C VAL A 667 53.13 -36.68 2.43
N GLY A 668 52.70 -37.08 3.61
CA GLY A 668 53.33 -38.15 4.38
C GLY A 668 52.63 -38.38 5.71
N ILE A 669 53.01 -39.44 6.41
CA ILE A 669 52.55 -39.72 7.77
C ILE A 669 53.75 -40.16 8.61
N SER A 670 53.88 -39.61 9.81
CA SER A 670 54.91 -39.97 10.78
C SER A 670 54.26 -40.20 12.13
N ASN A 671 54.30 -41.45 12.61
CA ASN A 671 53.53 -41.91 13.77
C ASN A 671 52.04 -41.57 13.58
N ASP A 672 51.45 -40.79 14.50
CA ASP A 672 50.05 -40.34 14.44
C ASP A 672 49.90 -38.92 13.85
N THR A 673 50.90 -38.41 13.13
CA THR A 673 50.80 -37.09 12.49
C THR A 673 50.74 -37.23 10.98
N ILE A 674 49.59 -36.91 10.40
CA ILE A 674 49.39 -36.84 8.96
C ILE A 674 49.75 -35.45 8.44
N GLU A 675 50.59 -35.40 7.41
CA GLU A 675 51.00 -34.19 6.72
C GLU A 675 50.27 -34.07 5.38
N TYR A 676 49.76 -32.87 5.11
CA TYR A 676 49.05 -32.60 3.87
C TYR A 676 49.19 -31.14 3.44
N VAL A 677 48.93 -30.86 2.16
CA VAL A 677 49.00 -29.53 1.57
C VAL A 677 47.61 -28.99 1.31
N VAL A 678 47.37 -27.75 1.73
CA VAL A 678 46.17 -26.97 1.39
C VAL A 678 46.59 -25.58 0.95
N ASN A 679 46.14 -25.14 -0.23
CA ASN A 679 46.49 -23.82 -0.79
C ASN A 679 48.00 -23.54 -0.78
N HIS A 680 48.81 -24.53 -1.17
CA HIS A 680 50.28 -24.46 -1.22
C HIS A 680 50.95 -24.26 0.15
N LYS A 681 50.29 -24.65 1.25
CA LYS A 681 50.88 -24.68 2.59
C LYS A 681 50.81 -26.07 3.17
N ASN A 682 51.91 -26.51 3.77
CA ASN A 682 51.96 -27.72 4.55
C ASN A 682 51.22 -27.48 5.86
N GLU A 683 50.30 -28.37 6.16
CA GLU A 683 49.54 -28.44 7.39
C GLU A 683 49.70 -29.86 7.95
N GLN A 684 49.51 -29.98 9.26
CA GLN A 684 49.59 -31.26 9.96
C GLN A 684 48.32 -31.47 10.76
N ALA A 685 47.94 -32.72 10.93
CA ALA A 685 46.86 -33.11 11.82
C ALA A 685 47.24 -34.37 12.59
N ASP A 686 46.81 -34.43 13.83
CA ASP A 686 46.97 -35.59 14.68
C ASP A 686 45.81 -36.56 14.42
N THR A 687 46.13 -37.79 14.01
CA THR A 687 45.15 -38.80 13.59
C THR A 687 44.24 -39.23 14.74
N ARG A 688 44.65 -39.07 16.01
CA ARG A 688 43.84 -39.36 17.20
C ARG A 688 42.49 -38.65 17.24
N PHE A 689 42.39 -37.48 16.60
CA PHE A 689 41.12 -36.74 16.52
C PHE A 689 40.15 -37.33 15.50
N PHE A 690 40.64 -38.20 14.60
CA PHE A 690 39.91 -38.66 13.42
C PHE A 690 39.65 -40.16 13.41
N VAL A 691 40.40 -40.94 14.21
CA VAL A 691 40.31 -42.40 14.20
C VAL A 691 40.04 -42.96 15.60
N HIS A 692 39.45 -44.15 15.65
CA HIS A 692 39.29 -44.98 16.84
C HIS A 692 39.72 -46.41 16.48
N PHE A 693 40.50 -47.03 17.36
CA PHE A 693 41.01 -48.39 17.18
C PHE A 693 40.13 -49.38 17.93
N SER A 694 39.81 -50.53 17.33
CA SER A 694 38.92 -51.54 17.93
C SER A 694 39.42 -52.10 19.26
N ASP A 695 40.75 -52.15 19.43
CA ASP A 695 41.40 -52.73 20.60
C ASP A 695 41.82 -51.67 21.64
N ASP A 696 41.51 -50.39 21.41
CA ASP A 696 41.68 -49.37 22.44
C ASP A 696 40.56 -49.57 23.47
N ASP A 697 40.91 -50.02 24.69
CA ASP A 697 39.97 -50.17 25.79
C ASP A 697 39.10 -48.90 25.92
N ASN A 698 37.78 -49.08 25.95
CA ASN A 698 36.73 -48.06 26.12
C ASN A 698 36.93 -47.10 27.32
N ASN A 699 37.99 -47.29 28.10
CA ASN A 699 38.32 -46.55 29.30
C ASN A 699 39.55 -45.64 29.17
N SER A 700 40.22 -45.57 28.01
CA SER A 700 41.45 -44.76 27.92
C SER A 700 41.23 -43.27 27.67
N TRP A 701 40.09 -42.83 27.10
CA TRP A 701 39.82 -41.40 26.87
C TRP A 701 38.31 -41.10 26.80
N ASN A 702 37.72 -40.81 27.98
CA ASN A 702 36.48 -40.04 28.11
C ASN A 702 36.83 -38.58 28.41
#